data_AF-A0A1V4DAR1-F1
#
_entry.id   AF-A0A1V4DAR1-F1
#
_cell.length_a   1.000
_cell.length_b   1.000
_cell.length_c   1.000
_cell.angle_alpha   90.00
_cell.angle_beta   90.00
_cell.angle_gamma   90.00
#
_symmetry.space_group_name_H-M   'P 1'
#
loop_
_entity.id
_entity.type
_entity.pdbx_description
1 polymer ?
#
loop_
_entity_poly.entity_id
_entity_poly.type
_entity_poly.pdbx_seq_one_letter_code
_entity_poly.pdbx_strand_id
1 'polypeptide(L)'
;MDLPRARAHGTVTQRLIDDHLLSGRTEPGEEIALRVDQTLTQDATGTLVMQELEALALDRVRTEASVQYVDHNILQADERNAEDHLFLRSAARRFGLWFSKPGNGVSHPTHMHHFGAPGKTLAGSDSHTCAAGSLGMLAIGTGGLEVALAMAGRPLHLTMPKVWGIRLTGELPPWVSAKDVILELLRRHGVQGGVQRVLEYHGPGLASLTAMDRHVIANMGAELGATTTVFPSDGAVRGFLDGVGRGADFVEITAVEDASYDLDEEIDLSSLEPLIARPTSPGNVVPVREAAGEPITQAVIGSSANPGFRDFAVPAAMVAGRQVPAGVSFDINPTSREILQDLTRRGATFDLIAAGARIHQSGCLGCIGMGQAPAPGSNSLRTFPRNFPGRSGTVDDAVWLCSPETATASALTGAIADPRDWAARTSVAAPPAPDAPDPPSHNDAMLEPPLPPGEAARVQLVRGPNISALPELDPLPDSIHGPVLLKAGDDVSTDEISPAGANALPYRSNIPKLAEFTLTRLDPDYPRRAEAVREDTGHLIVAGANYGQGSSREHAAIAPRYLGLRAVIATSYARIHWQNLVNFGVLPLEFEDPADYDRIGRDDRLRLSGLRGALAPDGEPRLRVHNTTRDEEYTVRHRLSPRQRAAVLAGGVIPALAH
;
A
#
# COMPACT_ATOMS: atom_id res chain seq x y z
N MET A 1 -18.21 4.51 -36.23
CA MET A 1 -18.98 3.27 -36.47
C MET A 1 -18.45 2.27 -35.48
N ASP A 2 -19.13 2.15 -34.34
CA ASP A 2 -18.73 1.25 -33.26
C ASP A 2 -19.05 -0.19 -33.66
N LEU A 3 -18.01 -1.01 -33.76
CA LEU A 3 -18.18 -2.46 -33.74
C LEU A 3 -18.71 -2.84 -32.35
N PRO A 4 -19.73 -3.70 -32.23
CA PRO A 4 -20.17 -4.18 -30.93
C PRO A 4 -19.01 -4.95 -30.30
N ARG A 5 -18.42 -4.41 -29.22
CA ARG A 5 -17.46 -5.15 -28.40
C ARG A 5 -18.18 -6.41 -27.91
N ALA A 6 -17.70 -7.59 -28.31
CA ALA A 6 -18.17 -8.85 -27.77
C ALA A 6 -18.13 -8.76 -26.25
N ARG A 7 -19.22 -9.11 -25.55
CA ARG A 7 -19.22 -9.17 -24.09
C ARG A 7 -18.08 -10.09 -23.67
N ALA A 8 -17.10 -9.55 -22.94
CA ALA A 8 -15.97 -10.29 -22.43
C ALA A 8 -16.47 -11.54 -21.68
N HIS A 9 -16.02 -12.71 -22.13
CA HIS A 9 -16.21 -13.97 -21.41
C HIS A 9 -15.23 -14.02 -20.24
N GLY A 10 -15.65 -14.44 -19.05
CA GLY A 10 -14.73 -14.77 -17.96
C GLY A 10 -15.06 -14.19 -16.59
N THR A 11 -14.03 -14.18 -15.75
CA THR A 11 -13.99 -13.68 -14.37
C THR A 11 -14.28 -12.17 -14.30
N VAL A 12 -14.63 -11.64 -13.12
CA VAL A 12 -14.81 -10.19 -12.92
C VAL A 12 -13.54 -9.42 -13.31
N THR A 13 -12.38 -9.95 -12.92
CA THR A 13 -11.06 -9.40 -13.21
C THR A 13 -10.81 -9.29 -14.71
N GLN A 14 -11.07 -10.36 -15.47
CA GLN A 14 -10.89 -10.36 -16.93
C GLN A 14 -11.78 -9.32 -17.59
N ARG A 15 -13.05 -9.22 -17.18
CA ARG A 15 -13.98 -8.21 -17.69
C ARG A 15 -13.47 -6.79 -17.43
N LEU A 16 -13.01 -6.52 -16.20
CA LEU A 16 -12.45 -5.21 -15.84
C LEU A 16 -11.20 -4.88 -16.65
N ILE A 17 -10.32 -5.86 -16.89
CA ILE A 17 -9.11 -5.69 -17.71
C ILE A 17 -9.51 -5.40 -19.17
N ASP A 18 -10.40 -6.19 -19.76
CA ASP A 18 -10.82 -6.07 -21.16
C ASP A 18 -11.49 -4.71 -21.45
N ASP A 19 -12.29 -4.19 -20.52
CA ASP A 19 -12.97 -2.90 -20.67
C ASP A 19 -11.99 -1.71 -20.70
N HIS A 20 -10.78 -1.89 -20.13
CA HIS A 20 -9.77 -0.85 -19.95
C HIS A 20 -8.47 -1.10 -20.73
N LEU A 21 -8.37 -2.22 -21.44
CA LEU A 21 -7.19 -2.59 -22.24
C LEU A 21 -6.98 -1.60 -23.41
N LEU A 22 -5.78 -1.03 -23.48
CA LEU A 22 -5.35 -0.18 -24.58
C LEU A 22 -4.39 -0.91 -25.53
N SER A 23 -3.52 -1.77 -25.00
CA SER A 23 -2.61 -2.61 -25.78
C SER A 23 -2.10 -3.80 -24.95
N GLY A 24 -1.51 -4.77 -25.63
CA GLY A 24 -1.04 -6.04 -25.05
C GLY A 24 -2.01 -7.19 -25.27
N ARG A 25 -1.61 -8.39 -24.87
CA ARG A 25 -2.44 -9.60 -24.91
C ARG A 25 -2.80 -9.99 -23.48
N THR A 26 -4.05 -10.40 -23.25
CA THR A 26 -4.54 -10.86 -21.94
C THR A 26 -4.12 -12.29 -21.63
N GLU A 27 -2.86 -12.62 -21.92
CA GLU A 27 -2.21 -13.89 -21.60
C GLU A 27 -1.31 -13.67 -20.37
N PRO A 28 -1.44 -14.47 -19.29
CA PRO A 28 -0.61 -14.29 -18.10
C PRO A 28 0.89 -14.24 -18.41
N GLY A 29 1.58 -13.24 -17.87
CA GLY A 29 3.02 -13.02 -18.11
C GLY A 29 3.35 -12.02 -19.22
N GLU A 30 2.40 -11.68 -20.10
CA GLU A 30 2.59 -10.64 -21.12
C GLU A 30 2.40 -9.22 -20.54
N GLU A 31 3.06 -8.22 -21.11
CA GLU A 31 2.84 -6.82 -20.72
C GLU A 31 1.52 -6.31 -21.34
N ILE A 32 0.67 -5.70 -20.50
CA ILE A 32 -0.57 -5.02 -20.90
C ILE A 32 -0.52 -3.56 -20.49
N ALA A 33 -1.23 -2.72 -21.24
CA ALA A 33 -1.41 -1.30 -20.95
C ALA A 33 -2.89 -1.01 -20.69
N LEU A 34 -3.20 -0.48 -19.51
CA LEU A 34 -4.55 -0.16 -19.08
C LEU A 34 -4.78 1.35 -19.03
N ARG A 35 -5.97 1.78 -19.46
CA ARG A 35 -6.49 3.10 -19.11
C ARG A 35 -6.77 3.13 -17.61
N VAL A 36 -6.46 4.26 -16.98
CA VAL A 36 -6.81 4.54 -15.59
C VAL A 36 -7.90 5.60 -15.56
N ASP A 37 -9.03 5.32 -14.91
CA ASP A 37 -10.16 6.26 -14.81
C ASP A 37 -10.02 7.15 -13.58
N GLN A 38 -9.54 6.59 -12.46
CA GLN A 38 -9.39 7.31 -11.20
C GLN A 38 -7.97 7.21 -10.64
N THR A 39 -7.52 8.24 -9.92
CA THR A 39 -6.26 8.22 -9.18
C THR A 39 -6.39 8.70 -7.74
N LEU A 40 -5.54 8.14 -6.89
CA LEU A 40 -5.49 8.43 -5.45
C LEU A 40 -4.06 8.69 -5.00
N THR A 41 -3.86 9.77 -4.26
CA THR A 41 -2.60 10.06 -3.57
C THR A 41 -2.85 10.39 -2.11
N GLN A 42 -1.91 10.04 -1.26
CA GLN A 42 -1.89 10.42 0.16
C GLN A 42 -0.71 11.37 0.41
N ASP A 43 -0.64 12.09 1.53
CA ASP A 43 0.28 13.23 1.68
C ASP A 43 1.78 12.83 1.77
N ALA A 44 2.09 11.63 2.24
CA ALA A 44 3.46 11.12 2.33
C ALA A 44 4.06 10.73 0.96
N THR A 45 3.26 10.42 -0.05
CA THR A 45 3.72 10.13 -1.42
C THR A 45 3.30 11.20 -2.42
N GLY A 46 2.14 11.81 -2.18
CA GLY A 46 1.54 12.83 -3.03
C GLY A 46 2.41 14.07 -3.21
N THR A 47 3.22 14.43 -2.22
CA THR A 47 4.16 15.55 -2.36
C THR A 47 5.15 15.32 -3.50
N LEU A 48 5.70 14.11 -3.62
CA LEU A 48 6.58 13.74 -4.72
C LEU A 48 5.80 13.66 -6.04
N VAL A 49 4.59 13.07 -6.03
CA VAL A 49 3.71 13.06 -7.23
C VAL A 49 3.47 14.48 -7.76
N MET A 50 3.20 15.46 -6.90
CA MET A 50 2.99 16.85 -7.35
C MET A 50 4.27 17.48 -7.95
N GLN A 51 5.45 17.12 -7.43
CA GLN A 51 6.73 17.52 -8.03
C GLN A 51 6.94 16.85 -9.40
N GLU A 52 6.52 15.60 -9.56
CA GLU A 52 6.58 14.88 -10.83
C GLU A 52 5.60 15.45 -11.86
N LEU A 53 4.39 15.84 -11.47
CA LEU A 53 3.45 16.54 -12.36
C LEU A 53 4.03 17.86 -12.88
N GLU A 54 4.73 18.60 -12.01
CA GLU A 54 5.45 19.81 -12.41
C GLU A 54 6.61 19.49 -13.37
N ALA A 55 7.42 18.47 -13.08
CA ALA A 55 8.53 18.05 -13.93
C ALA A 55 8.06 17.52 -15.31
N LEU A 56 6.89 16.90 -15.36
CA LEU A 56 6.20 16.50 -16.61
C LEU A 56 5.56 17.68 -17.35
N ALA A 57 5.65 18.90 -16.80
CA ALA A 57 4.99 20.10 -17.30
C ALA A 57 3.48 19.91 -17.54
N LEU A 58 2.81 19.17 -16.65
CA LEU A 58 1.40 18.87 -16.81
C LEU A 58 0.54 20.11 -16.53
N ASP A 59 -0.31 20.48 -17.48
CA ASP A 59 -1.24 21.58 -17.28
C ASP A 59 -2.42 21.22 -16.37
N ARG A 60 -3.01 20.04 -16.59
CA ARG A 60 -4.16 19.53 -15.83
C ARG A 60 -4.22 18.01 -15.93
N VAL A 61 -4.70 17.36 -14.88
CA VAL A 61 -4.99 15.92 -14.88
C VAL A 61 -6.02 15.54 -15.95
N ARG A 62 -5.90 14.33 -16.49
CA ARG A 62 -6.71 13.79 -17.60
C ARG A 62 -7.62 12.62 -17.20
N THR A 63 -7.45 12.09 -15.99
CA THR A 63 -8.34 11.06 -15.41
C THR A 63 -9.69 11.66 -15.01
N GLU A 64 -10.72 10.81 -14.90
CA GLU A 64 -12.08 11.22 -14.54
C GLU A 64 -12.14 11.82 -13.13
N ALA A 65 -11.41 11.21 -12.19
CA ALA A 65 -11.23 11.72 -10.84
C ALA A 65 -9.78 11.52 -10.36
N SER A 66 -9.21 12.56 -9.76
CA SER A 66 -7.91 12.50 -9.09
C SER A 66 -8.04 13.16 -7.74
N VAL A 67 -7.63 12.46 -6.68
CA VAL A 67 -7.85 12.93 -5.31
C VAL A 67 -6.55 12.86 -4.50
N GLN A 68 -6.19 13.99 -3.89
CA GLN A 68 -5.12 14.10 -2.91
C GLN A 68 -5.70 14.09 -1.50
N TYR A 69 -5.31 13.11 -0.70
CA TYR A 69 -5.68 12.94 0.71
C TYR A 69 -4.58 13.43 1.64
N VAL A 70 -4.96 13.92 2.82
CA VAL A 70 -4.05 14.22 3.92
C VAL A 70 -4.46 13.40 5.14
N ASP A 71 -3.80 12.26 5.32
CA ASP A 71 -4.13 11.21 6.29
C ASP A 71 -2.89 10.60 6.99
N HIS A 72 -1.67 10.84 6.50
CA HIS A 72 -0.43 10.30 7.06
C HIS A 72 0.28 11.27 8.01
N ASN A 73 0.47 12.55 7.64
CA ASN A 73 1.15 13.58 8.42
C ASN A 73 0.21 14.51 9.20
N ILE A 74 -0.77 13.93 9.88
CA ILE A 74 -1.74 14.74 10.64
C ILE A 74 -1.29 15.03 12.08
N LEU A 75 -0.25 14.33 12.56
CA LEU A 75 0.42 14.63 13.83
C LEU A 75 1.53 15.66 13.60
N GLN A 76 1.19 16.94 13.72
CA GLN A 76 2.11 18.05 13.46
C GLN A 76 3.06 18.26 14.65
N ALA A 77 4.27 17.68 14.57
CA ALA A 77 5.32 17.91 15.56
C ALA A 77 6.02 19.28 15.38
N ASP A 78 6.06 19.78 14.15
CA ASP A 78 6.63 21.07 13.75
C ASP A 78 6.00 21.60 12.44
N GLU A 79 6.61 22.62 11.82
CA GLU A 79 6.08 23.31 10.64
C GLU A 79 6.04 22.48 9.36
N ARG A 80 6.87 21.43 9.23
CA ARG A 80 7.10 20.74 7.94
C ARG A 80 5.85 20.12 7.36
N ASN A 81 5.01 19.53 8.22
CA ASN A 81 3.74 18.96 7.76
C ASN A 81 2.75 20.04 7.30
N ALA A 82 2.72 21.19 7.97
CA ALA A 82 1.89 22.30 7.52
C ALA A 82 2.35 22.85 6.16
N GLU A 83 3.67 22.91 5.93
CA GLU A 83 4.24 23.27 4.62
C GLU A 83 3.81 22.29 3.52
N ASP A 84 3.94 20.98 3.75
CA ASP A 84 3.49 19.94 2.81
C ASP A 84 2.00 20.07 2.50
N HIS A 85 1.15 20.32 3.52
CA HIS A 85 -0.29 20.46 3.30
C HIS A 85 -0.64 21.68 2.45
N LEU A 86 0.06 22.81 2.63
CA LEU A 86 -0.13 24.00 1.80
C LEU A 86 0.32 23.75 0.35
N PHE A 87 1.44 23.07 0.17
CA PHE A 87 1.92 22.66 -1.15
C PHE A 87 0.92 21.76 -1.85
N LEU A 88 0.52 20.66 -1.22
CA LEU A 88 -0.45 19.70 -1.75
C LEU A 88 -1.77 20.37 -2.14
N ARG A 89 -2.29 21.27 -1.29
CA ARG A 89 -3.51 22.02 -1.61
C ARG A 89 -3.32 22.95 -2.81
N SER A 90 -2.20 23.68 -2.88
CA SER A 90 -1.90 24.56 -4.01
C SER A 90 -1.70 23.78 -5.32
N ALA A 91 -1.07 22.60 -5.24
CA ALA A 91 -0.88 21.69 -6.37
C ALA A 91 -2.20 21.08 -6.85
N ALA A 92 -3.06 20.63 -5.93
CA ALA A 92 -4.40 20.15 -6.28
C ALA A 92 -5.19 21.22 -7.04
N ARG A 93 -5.14 22.48 -6.58
CA ARG A 93 -5.73 23.62 -7.28
C ARG A 93 -5.10 23.88 -8.66
N ARG A 94 -3.77 23.79 -8.78
CA ARG A 94 -3.01 24.06 -10.01
C ARG A 94 -3.24 22.99 -11.09
N PHE A 95 -3.22 21.72 -10.71
CA PHE A 95 -3.30 20.58 -11.63
C PHE A 95 -4.71 20.02 -11.78
N GLY A 96 -5.67 20.48 -10.96
CA GLY A 96 -7.09 20.10 -11.09
C GLY A 96 -7.44 18.79 -10.40
N LEU A 97 -6.91 18.55 -9.19
CA LEU A 97 -7.30 17.45 -8.33
C LEU A 97 -8.32 17.90 -7.28
N TRP A 98 -9.11 16.95 -6.79
CA TRP A 98 -9.81 17.09 -5.52
C TRP A 98 -8.80 17.07 -4.37
N PHE A 99 -9.05 17.88 -3.35
CA PHE A 99 -8.23 17.92 -2.14
C PHE A 99 -9.05 17.55 -0.91
N SER A 100 -8.72 16.43 -0.29
CA SER A 100 -9.29 16.00 0.98
C SER A 100 -8.45 16.53 2.13
N LYS A 101 -9.07 17.40 2.93
CA LYS A 101 -8.39 18.16 4.00
C LYS A 101 -7.81 17.24 5.10
N PRO A 102 -6.78 17.71 5.84
CA PRO A 102 -6.25 16.99 6.98
C PRO A 102 -7.34 16.59 7.97
N GLY A 103 -7.34 15.32 8.39
CA GLY A 103 -8.32 14.78 9.34
C GLY A 103 -9.71 14.48 8.75
N ASN A 104 -9.86 14.47 7.42
CA ASN A 104 -11.08 13.97 6.78
C ASN A 104 -11.21 12.44 6.93
N GLY A 105 -10.11 11.72 6.73
CA GLY A 105 -10.10 10.27 6.82
C GLY A 105 -9.00 9.63 6.01
N VAL A 106 -8.79 8.35 6.28
CA VAL A 106 -7.87 7.49 5.56
C VAL A 106 -8.32 7.35 4.12
N SER A 107 -7.37 7.56 3.21
CA SER A 107 -7.60 7.69 1.77
C SER A 107 -8.46 6.59 1.16
N HIS A 108 -8.25 5.32 1.52
CA HIS A 108 -8.98 4.19 0.91
C HIS A 108 -10.49 4.18 1.20
N PRO A 109 -10.95 4.11 2.47
CA PRO A 109 -12.39 4.15 2.76
C PRO A 109 -13.02 5.50 2.37
N THR A 110 -12.30 6.61 2.55
CA THR A 110 -12.81 7.93 2.12
C THR A 110 -12.98 8.00 0.61
N HIS A 111 -12.07 7.43 -0.19
CA HIS A 111 -12.24 7.34 -1.65
C HIS A 111 -13.45 6.51 -2.02
N MET A 112 -13.66 5.36 -1.38
CA MET A 112 -14.83 4.52 -1.63
C MET A 112 -16.16 5.22 -1.32
N HIS A 113 -16.24 5.95 -0.19
CA HIS A 113 -17.43 6.72 0.15
C HIS A 113 -17.75 7.78 -0.90
N HIS A 114 -16.74 8.52 -1.38
CA HIS A 114 -16.95 9.76 -2.13
C HIS A 114 -16.78 9.65 -3.65
N PHE A 115 -15.91 8.75 -4.13
CA PHE A 115 -15.49 8.71 -5.54
C PHE A 115 -15.47 7.31 -6.16
N GLY A 116 -15.28 6.25 -5.35
CA GLY A 116 -15.15 4.88 -5.84
C GLY A 116 -16.42 4.43 -6.55
N ALA A 117 -16.29 3.84 -7.74
CA ALA A 117 -17.40 3.47 -8.60
C ALA A 117 -17.16 2.07 -9.22
N PRO A 118 -18.09 1.11 -9.08
CA PRO A 118 -17.97 -0.22 -9.67
C PRO A 118 -17.65 -0.16 -11.16
N GLY A 119 -16.78 -1.05 -11.63
CA GLY A 119 -16.40 -1.14 -13.04
C GLY A 119 -15.29 -0.20 -13.47
N LYS A 120 -14.83 0.70 -12.60
CA LYS A 120 -13.73 1.63 -12.90
C LYS A 120 -12.38 1.07 -12.48
N THR A 121 -11.34 1.61 -13.11
CA THR A 121 -9.94 1.42 -12.71
C THR A 121 -9.49 2.52 -11.75
N LEU A 122 -8.65 2.15 -10.77
CA LEU A 122 -8.04 3.09 -9.81
C LEU A 122 -6.55 2.81 -9.68
N ALA A 123 -5.70 3.80 -9.90
CA ALA A 123 -4.27 3.73 -9.59
C ALA A 123 -3.96 4.61 -8.37
N GLY A 124 -3.33 4.04 -7.35
CA GLY A 124 -3.04 4.76 -6.11
C GLY A 124 -1.57 4.70 -5.73
N SER A 125 -1.03 5.81 -5.23
CA SER A 125 0.35 5.89 -4.72
C SER A 125 0.46 5.33 -3.30
N ASP A 126 -0.24 4.23 -3.06
CA ASP A 126 -0.38 3.51 -1.80
C ASP A 126 -0.65 2.02 -2.10
N SER A 127 -0.07 1.11 -1.32
CA SER A 127 -0.23 -0.34 -1.56
C SER A 127 -1.65 -0.84 -1.31
N HIS A 128 -2.38 -0.24 -0.38
CA HIS A 128 -3.70 -0.68 0.07
C HIS A 128 -4.84 -0.16 -0.81
N THR A 129 -4.53 0.50 -1.93
CA THR A 129 -5.50 0.89 -2.97
C THR A 129 -6.35 -0.27 -3.46
N CYS A 130 -5.83 -1.50 -3.40
CA CYS A 130 -6.58 -2.73 -3.69
C CYS A 130 -7.85 -2.91 -2.86
N ALA A 131 -8.01 -2.21 -1.73
CA ALA A 131 -9.22 -2.25 -0.92
C ALA A 131 -10.49 -1.85 -1.69
N ALA A 132 -10.37 -0.94 -2.67
CA ALA A 132 -11.50 -0.52 -3.51
C ALA A 132 -12.01 -1.62 -4.45
N GLY A 133 -11.27 -2.73 -4.59
CA GLY A 133 -11.75 -3.95 -5.22
C GLY A 133 -13.00 -4.54 -4.57
N SER A 134 -13.28 -4.19 -3.31
CA SER A 134 -14.53 -4.52 -2.63
C SER A 134 -15.79 -3.92 -3.27
N LEU A 135 -15.65 -2.85 -4.08
CA LEU A 135 -16.72 -2.26 -4.89
C LEU A 135 -16.79 -2.85 -6.31
N GLY A 136 -15.97 -3.84 -6.67
CA GLY A 136 -15.84 -4.29 -8.05
C GLY A 136 -15.05 -3.32 -8.94
N MET A 137 -14.05 -2.65 -8.38
CA MET A 137 -13.08 -1.84 -9.12
C MET A 137 -11.79 -2.64 -9.40
N LEU A 138 -11.11 -2.32 -10.49
CA LEU A 138 -9.72 -2.76 -10.69
C LEU A 138 -8.78 -1.72 -10.08
N ALA A 139 -8.50 -1.85 -8.78
CA ALA A 139 -7.78 -0.87 -8.00
C ALA A 139 -6.36 -1.33 -7.66
N ILE A 140 -5.32 -0.68 -8.16
CA ILE A 140 -3.94 -1.16 -8.07
C ILE A 140 -3.07 -0.14 -7.34
N GLY A 141 -2.33 -0.62 -6.34
CA GLY A 141 -1.26 0.15 -5.71
C GLY A 141 -0.02 0.21 -6.59
N THR A 142 0.52 1.41 -6.82
CA THR A 142 1.69 1.69 -7.66
C THR A 142 2.61 2.71 -7.01
N GLY A 143 3.80 2.92 -7.59
CA GLY A 143 4.63 4.08 -7.26
C GLY A 143 3.94 5.39 -7.67
N GLY A 144 4.40 6.52 -7.10
CA GLY A 144 3.85 7.83 -7.37
C GLY A 144 4.02 8.26 -8.82
N LEU A 145 5.15 7.97 -9.46
CA LEU A 145 5.38 8.32 -10.85
C LEU A 145 4.42 7.62 -11.81
N GLU A 146 4.06 6.36 -11.56
CA GLU A 146 3.04 5.67 -12.36
C GLU A 146 1.66 6.34 -12.18
N VAL A 147 1.35 6.85 -10.98
CA VAL A 147 0.14 7.64 -10.74
C VAL A 147 0.22 9.00 -11.45
N ALA A 148 1.37 9.67 -11.43
CA ALA A 148 1.59 10.93 -12.13
C ALA A 148 1.42 10.76 -13.66
N LEU A 149 1.93 9.66 -14.20
CA LEU A 149 1.75 9.28 -15.60
C LEU A 149 0.27 8.99 -15.93
N ALA A 150 -0.43 8.25 -15.07
CA ALA A 150 -1.88 8.03 -15.21
C ALA A 150 -2.65 9.34 -15.20
N MET A 151 -2.36 10.24 -14.25
CA MET A 151 -2.90 11.60 -14.20
C MET A 151 -2.60 12.40 -15.48
N ALA A 152 -1.45 12.19 -16.12
CA ALA A 152 -1.10 12.77 -17.42
C ALA A 152 -1.77 12.08 -18.63
N GLY A 153 -2.63 11.08 -18.40
CA GLY A 153 -3.34 10.31 -19.42
C GLY A 153 -2.48 9.26 -20.13
N ARG A 154 -1.35 8.87 -19.54
CA ARG A 154 -0.54 7.74 -20.00
C ARG A 154 -1.12 6.44 -19.40
N PRO A 155 -1.01 5.30 -20.10
CA PRO A 155 -1.49 4.04 -19.55
C PRO A 155 -0.64 3.53 -18.39
N LEU A 156 -1.29 2.82 -17.47
CA LEU A 156 -0.63 1.98 -16.49
C LEU A 156 -0.19 0.69 -17.17
N HIS A 157 1.10 0.38 -17.11
CA HIS A 157 1.62 -0.88 -17.63
C HIS A 157 1.77 -1.89 -16.51
N LEU A 158 1.34 -3.12 -16.75
CA LEU A 158 1.56 -4.23 -15.83
C LEU A 158 1.78 -5.53 -16.60
N THR A 159 2.43 -6.48 -15.95
CA THR A 159 2.42 -7.87 -16.40
C THR A 159 1.05 -8.46 -16.10
N MET A 160 0.38 -9.02 -17.11
CA MET A 160 -0.91 -9.68 -17.00
C MET A 160 -0.85 -10.74 -15.89
N PRO A 161 -1.62 -10.57 -14.80
CA PRO A 161 -1.60 -11.48 -13.67
C PRO A 161 -2.43 -12.73 -13.96
N LYS A 162 -2.16 -13.80 -13.22
CA LYS A 162 -3.09 -14.93 -13.10
C LYS A 162 -4.27 -14.54 -12.20
N VAL A 163 -5.45 -15.09 -12.45
CA VAL A 163 -6.64 -14.92 -11.59
C VAL A 163 -6.75 -16.10 -10.63
N TRP A 164 -6.69 -15.82 -9.34
CA TRP A 164 -6.86 -16.82 -8.28
C TRP A 164 -8.25 -16.68 -7.68
N GLY A 165 -9.13 -17.63 -8.03
CA GLY A 165 -10.50 -17.72 -7.52
C GLY A 165 -10.53 -18.20 -6.08
N ILE A 166 -10.95 -17.34 -5.17
CA ILE A 166 -11.15 -17.66 -3.75
C ILE A 166 -12.64 -17.83 -3.50
N ARG A 167 -13.08 -19.09 -3.44
CA ARG A 167 -14.47 -19.45 -3.19
C ARG A 167 -14.76 -19.39 -1.68
N LEU A 168 -15.67 -18.50 -1.28
CA LEU A 168 -16.16 -18.42 0.09
C LEU A 168 -17.49 -19.18 0.23
N THR A 169 -17.57 -20.06 1.23
CA THR A 169 -18.78 -20.81 1.59
C THR A 169 -19.11 -20.62 3.06
N GLY A 170 -20.34 -20.97 3.47
CA GLY A 170 -20.74 -20.83 4.87
C GLY A 170 -20.90 -19.37 5.33
N GLU A 171 -20.90 -19.16 6.64
CA GLU A 171 -21.05 -17.83 7.26
C GLU A 171 -20.10 -17.68 8.45
N LEU A 172 -19.62 -16.47 8.72
CA LEU A 172 -18.69 -16.22 9.82
C LEU A 172 -19.36 -16.50 11.19
N PRO A 173 -18.75 -17.33 12.06
CA PRO A 173 -19.24 -17.55 13.41
C PRO A 173 -19.19 -16.27 14.27
N PRO A 174 -19.94 -16.21 15.39
CA PRO A 174 -19.78 -15.15 16.37
C PRO A 174 -18.31 -14.98 16.81
N TRP A 175 -17.88 -13.73 16.94
CA TRP A 175 -16.52 -13.32 17.34
C TRP A 175 -15.42 -13.57 16.29
N VAL A 176 -15.78 -14.07 15.12
CA VAL A 176 -14.93 -14.12 13.93
C VAL A 176 -15.37 -12.98 13.01
N SER A 177 -14.41 -12.28 12.39
CA SER A 177 -14.69 -11.17 11.47
C SER A 177 -13.96 -11.30 10.14
N ALA A 178 -14.22 -10.39 9.23
CA ALA A 178 -13.56 -10.33 7.91
C ALA A 178 -12.03 -10.33 8.01
N LYS A 179 -11.48 -9.83 9.12
CA LYS A 179 -10.04 -9.86 9.41
C LYS A 179 -9.49 -11.29 9.47
N ASP A 180 -10.25 -12.22 10.04
CA ASP A 180 -9.83 -13.61 10.19
C ASP A 180 -9.80 -14.34 8.84
N VAL A 181 -10.65 -13.95 7.88
CA VAL A 181 -10.64 -14.51 6.51
C VAL A 181 -9.32 -14.25 5.80
N ILE A 182 -8.82 -13.00 5.85
CA ILE A 182 -7.57 -12.65 5.18
C ILE A 182 -6.33 -13.11 5.97
N LEU A 183 -6.42 -13.18 7.30
CA LEU A 183 -5.39 -13.82 8.12
C LEU A 183 -5.31 -15.32 7.83
N GLU A 184 -6.41 -16.00 7.54
CA GLU A 184 -6.40 -17.42 7.16
C GLU A 184 -5.67 -17.63 5.82
N LEU A 185 -5.88 -16.76 4.82
CA LEU A 185 -5.12 -16.81 3.58
C LEU A 185 -3.62 -16.58 3.80
N LEU A 186 -3.26 -15.60 4.64
CA LEU A 186 -1.87 -15.35 5.03
C LEU A 186 -1.27 -16.55 5.78
N ARG A 187 -2.05 -17.23 6.63
CA ARG A 187 -1.62 -18.44 7.34
C ARG A 187 -1.31 -19.59 6.37
N ARG A 188 -2.12 -19.76 5.32
CA ARG A 188 -1.94 -20.81 4.31
C ARG A 188 -0.79 -20.55 3.36
N HIS A 189 -0.59 -19.28 2.96
CA HIS A 189 0.23 -18.95 1.79
C HIS A 189 1.37 -17.96 2.05
N GLY A 190 1.47 -17.42 3.26
CA GLY A 190 2.48 -16.44 3.64
C GLY A 190 2.40 -15.14 2.82
N VAL A 191 3.48 -14.37 2.86
CA VAL A 191 3.55 -13.02 2.27
C VAL A 191 3.87 -12.98 0.77
N GLN A 192 4.10 -14.15 0.16
CA GLN A 192 4.46 -14.29 -1.25
C GLN A 192 3.41 -15.05 -2.07
N GLY A 193 2.35 -15.56 -1.43
CA GLY A 193 1.34 -16.41 -2.07
C GLY A 193 0.59 -15.75 -3.22
N GLY A 194 0.42 -14.43 -3.18
CA GLY A 194 -0.31 -13.64 -4.16
C GLY A 194 0.54 -13.05 -5.29
N VAL A 195 1.86 -13.23 -5.28
CA VAL A 195 2.76 -12.60 -6.27
C VAL A 195 2.35 -12.96 -7.71
N GLN A 196 2.21 -11.92 -8.56
CA GLN A 196 1.75 -12.01 -9.96
C GLN A 196 0.31 -12.56 -10.12
N ARG A 197 -0.52 -12.41 -9.08
CA ARG A 197 -1.92 -12.84 -9.09
C ARG A 197 -2.86 -11.69 -8.73
N VAL A 198 -4.08 -11.79 -9.22
CA VAL A 198 -5.24 -11.07 -8.68
C VAL A 198 -6.05 -12.07 -7.87
N LEU A 199 -6.43 -11.70 -6.65
CA LEU A 199 -7.33 -12.50 -5.83
C LEU A 199 -8.76 -12.10 -6.20
N GLU A 200 -9.54 -13.02 -6.76
CA GLU A 200 -10.95 -12.79 -7.07
C GLU A 200 -11.82 -13.62 -6.13
N TYR A 201 -12.66 -12.96 -5.35
CA TYR A 201 -13.53 -13.63 -4.39
C TYR A 201 -14.90 -13.91 -5.00
N HIS A 202 -15.40 -15.13 -4.82
CA HIS A 202 -16.69 -15.57 -5.32
C HIS A 202 -17.35 -16.59 -4.39
N GLY A 203 -18.55 -17.06 -4.73
CA GLY A 203 -19.25 -18.11 -3.98
C GLY A 203 -20.32 -17.59 -3.00
N PRO A 204 -21.11 -18.51 -2.43
CA PRO A 204 -22.31 -18.16 -1.65
C PRO A 204 -22.01 -17.42 -0.35
N GLY A 205 -20.82 -17.60 0.24
CA GLY A 205 -20.42 -16.95 1.48
C GLY A 205 -20.38 -15.41 1.37
N LEU A 206 -20.24 -14.87 0.15
CA LEU A 206 -20.28 -13.42 -0.10
C LEU A 206 -21.59 -12.75 0.32
N ALA A 207 -22.69 -13.49 0.36
CA ALA A 207 -23.99 -12.98 0.81
C ALA A 207 -23.99 -12.58 2.29
N SER A 208 -23.06 -13.13 3.08
CA SER A 208 -22.90 -12.81 4.51
C SER A 208 -21.95 -11.64 4.79
N LEU A 209 -21.32 -11.06 3.76
CA LEU A 209 -20.28 -10.03 3.90
C LEU A 209 -20.75 -8.68 3.34
N THR A 210 -20.67 -7.64 4.16
CA THR A 210 -20.93 -6.25 3.73
C THR A 210 -19.80 -5.74 2.82
N ALA A 211 -20.01 -4.60 2.13
CA ALA A 211 -18.95 -3.96 1.35
C ALA A 211 -17.71 -3.61 2.21
N MET A 212 -17.91 -3.27 3.49
CA MET A 212 -16.79 -2.98 4.41
C MET A 212 -16.10 -4.26 4.90
N ASP A 213 -16.80 -5.37 5.07
CA ASP A 213 -16.15 -6.67 5.34
C ASP A 213 -15.27 -7.07 4.15
N ARG A 214 -15.78 -6.90 2.92
CA ARG A 214 -15.02 -7.13 1.69
C ARG A 214 -13.83 -6.17 1.58
N HIS A 215 -13.94 -4.93 2.05
CA HIS A 215 -12.82 -3.99 2.13
C HIS A 215 -11.71 -4.53 3.02
N VAL A 216 -12.02 -5.03 4.21
CA VAL A 216 -11.03 -5.60 5.16
C VAL A 216 -10.22 -6.70 4.45
N ILE A 217 -10.92 -7.58 3.76
CA ILE A 217 -10.31 -8.71 3.03
C ILE A 217 -9.48 -8.19 1.83
N ALA A 218 -10.04 -7.30 1.03
CA ALA A 218 -9.39 -6.75 -0.16
C ALA A 218 -8.12 -5.95 0.15
N ASN A 219 -8.16 -5.17 1.23
CA ASN A 219 -7.06 -4.35 1.72
C ASN A 219 -5.80 -5.20 1.95
N MET A 220 -5.93 -6.27 2.74
CA MET A 220 -4.79 -7.10 3.12
C MET A 220 -4.37 -8.13 2.07
N GLY A 221 -5.02 -8.17 0.89
CA GLY A 221 -4.47 -8.86 -0.28
C GLY A 221 -3.08 -8.34 -0.67
N ALA A 222 -2.80 -7.07 -0.37
CA ALA A 222 -1.47 -6.48 -0.54
C ALA A 222 -0.37 -7.20 0.26
N GLU A 223 -0.70 -7.74 1.45
CA GLU A 223 0.26 -8.45 2.29
C GLU A 223 0.61 -9.85 1.78
N LEU A 224 -0.19 -10.43 0.87
CA LEU A 224 0.17 -11.63 0.12
C LEU A 224 1.07 -11.33 -1.10
N GLY A 225 1.35 -10.05 -1.38
CA GLY A 225 2.08 -9.63 -2.58
C GLY A 225 1.22 -9.59 -3.85
N ALA A 226 -0.11 -9.62 -3.71
CA ALA A 226 -1.05 -9.57 -4.83
C ALA A 226 -0.89 -8.31 -5.68
N THR A 227 -1.19 -8.43 -6.98
CA THR A 227 -1.32 -7.24 -7.84
C THR A 227 -2.50 -6.39 -7.39
N THR A 228 -3.64 -7.03 -7.12
CA THR A 228 -4.82 -6.45 -6.49
C THR A 228 -5.80 -7.55 -6.04
N THR A 229 -6.91 -7.15 -5.44
CA THR A 229 -8.04 -7.98 -5.04
C THR A 229 -9.30 -7.48 -5.71
N VAL A 230 -10.22 -8.37 -6.09
CA VAL A 230 -11.50 -8.05 -6.74
C VAL A 230 -12.63 -8.83 -6.08
N PHE A 231 -13.74 -8.14 -5.79
CA PHE A 231 -15.04 -8.72 -5.46
C PHE A 231 -16.06 -8.37 -6.56
N PRO A 232 -17.15 -9.14 -6.72
CA PRO A 232 -18.25 -8.72 -7.56
C PRO A 232 -18.93 -7.46 -7.00
N SER A 233 -19.48 -6.66 -7.91
CA SER A 233 -20.40 -5.57 -7.56
C SER A 233 -21.82 -6.11 -7.57
N ASP A 234 -22.35 -6.39 -6.38
CA ASP A 234 -23.64 -7.03 -6.14
C ASP A 234 -24.50 -6.22 -5.14
N GLY A 235 -25.50 -6.86 -4.52
CA GLY A 235 -26.38 -6.23 -3.55
C GLY A 235 -25.67 -5.54 -2.37
N ALA A 236 -24.52 -6.06 -1.92
CA ALA A 236 -23.77 -5.43 -0.82
C ALA A 236 -23.15 -4.10 -1.25
N VAL A 237 -22.64 -4.04 -2.49
CA VAL A 237 -22.08 -2.81 -3.09
C VAL A 237 -23.19 -1.80 -3.38
N ARG A 238 -24.34 -2.25 -3.87
CA ARG A 238 -25.53 -1.40 -4.03
C ARG A 238 -25.94 -0.77 -2.69
N GLY A 239 -26.11 -1.58 -1.65
CA GLY A 239 -26.51 -1.10 -0.33
C GLY A 239 -25.54 -0.08 0.25
N PHE A 240 -24.22 -0.29 0.07
CA PHE A 240 -23.20 0.68 0.46
C PHE A 240 -23.34 2.00 -0.30
N LEU A 241 -23.45 1.97 -1.63
CA LEU A 241 -23.57 3.17 -2.45
C LEU A 241 -24.89 3.92 -2.17
N ASP A 242 -26.01 3.21 -2.01
CA ASP A 242 -27.28 3.81 -1.63
C ASP A 242 -27.18 4.51 -0.26
N GLY A 243 -26.52 3.86 0.72
CA GLY A 243 -26.30 4.41 2.05
C GLY A 243 -25.54 5.74 2.06
N VAL A 244 -24.59 5.92 1.13
CA VAL A 244 -23.85 7.20 0.96
C VAL A 244 -24.45 8.11 -0.12
N GLY A 245 -25.68 7.85 -0.56
CA GLY A 245 -26.38 8.71 -1.53
C GLY A 245 -25.86 8.61 -2.98
N ARG A 246 -25.10 7.56 -3.30
CA ARG A 246 -24.44 7.31 -4.59
C ARG A 246 -24.99 6.10 -5.34
N GLY A 247 -26.24 5.73 -5.08
CA GLY A 247 -26.91 4.61 -5.76
C GLY A 247 -26.91 4.68 -7.29
N ALA A 248 -26.82 5.90 -7.85
CA ALA A 248 -26.73 6.13 -9.30
C ALA A 248 -25.40 5.65 -9.91
N ASP A 249 -24.34 5.51 -9.09
CA ASP A 249 -23.03 5.02 -9.54
C ASP A 249 -22.98 3.49 -9.58
N PHE A 250 -24.00 2.79 -9.05
CA PHE A 250 -24.00 1.33 -9.00
C PHE A 250 -24.11 0.71 -10.40
N VAL A 251 -23.18 -0.18 -10.69
CA VAL A 251 -23.21 -1.09 -11.84
C VAL A 251 -23.01 -2.51 -11.33
N GLU A 252 -23.89 -3.43 -11.72
CA GLU A 252 -23.74 -4.84 -11.37
C GLU A 252 -22.63 -5.49 -12.21
N ILE A 253 -21.69 -6.15 -11.55
CA ILE A 253 -20.57 -6.84 -12.20
C ILE A 253 -20.32 -8.15 -11.48
N THR A 254 -20.60 -9.25 -12.17
CA THR A 254 -20.41 -10.62 -11.69
C THR A 254 -19.61 -11.43 -12.70
N ALA A 255 -18.96 -12.50 -12.25
CA ALA A 255 -18.36 -13.48 -13.16
C ALA A 255 -19.47 -14.17 -13.97
N VAL A 256 -19.16 -14.61 -15.19
CA VAL A 256 -20.07 -15.48 -15.95
C VAL A 256 -20.19 -16.85 -15.26
N GLU A 257 -21.32 -17.54 -15.43
CA GLU A 257 -21.65 -18.77 -14.68
C GLU A 257 -20.57 -19.87 -14.77
N ASP A 258 -19.90 -19.99 -15.92
CA ASP A 258 -18.82 -20.95 -16.17
C ASP A 258 -17.42 -20.31 -16.24
N ALA A 259 -17.20 -19.20 -15.51
CA ALA A 259 -15.88 -18.57 -15.47
C ALA A 259 -14.84 -19.53 -14.86
N SER A 260 -13.73 -19.74 -15.57
CA SER A 260 -12.59 -20.52 -15.08
C SER A 260 -11.51 -19.60 -14.49
N TYR A 261 -10.96 -19.99 -13.35
CA TYR A 261 -9.82 -19.34 -12.73
C TYR A 261 -8.51 -20.06 -13.11
N ASP A 262 -7.38 -19.37 -13.05
CA ASP A 262 -6.07 -20.01 -13.24
C ASP A 262 -5.68 -20.89 -12.04
N LEU A 263 -6.24 -20.55 -10.88
CA LEU A 263 -6.03 -21.20 -9.59
C LEU A 263 -7.35 -21.13 -8.80
N ASP A 264 -7.65 -22.18 -8.04
CA ASP A 264 -8.82 -22.25 -7.17
C ASP A 264 -8.40 -22.43 -5.70
N GLU A 265 -9.13 -21.81 -4.79
CA GLU A 265 -9.03 -21.96 -3.34
C GLU A 265 -10.44 -21.95 -2.75
N GLU A 266 -10.65 -22.66 -1.64
CA GLU A 266 -11.92 -22.62 -0.92
C GLU A 266 -11.70 -22.34 0.57
N ILE A 267 -12.52 -21.44 1.11
CA ILE A 267 -12.58 -21.13 2.54
C ILE A 267 -14.03 -21.29 3.01
N ASP A 268 -14.27 -22.28 3.86
CA ASP A 268 -15.49 -22.37 4.64
C ASP A 268 -15.42 -21.40 5.81
N LEU A 269 -16.16 -20.30 5.70
CA LEU A 269 -16.25 -19.25 6.71
C LEU A 269 -16.70 -19.81 8.07
N SER A 270 -17.56 -20.84 8.06
CA SER A 270 -18.12 -21.45 9.28
C SER A 270 -17.07 -22.19 10.11
N SER A 271 -15.99 -22.62 9.47
CA SER A 271 -14.88 -23.34 10.12
C SER A 271 -13.84 -22.40 10.73
N LEU A 272 -13.90 -21.10 10.42
CA LEU A 272 -12.93 -20.13 10.90
C LEU A 272 -13.08 -19.89 12.40
N GLU A 273 -11.96 -19.56 13.02
CA GLU A 273 -11.87 -19.08 14.39
C GLU A 273 -11.01 -17.81 14.46
N PRO A 274 -11.00 -17.07 15.60
CA PRO A 274 -10.18 -15.87 15.72
C PRO A 274 -8.70 -16.16 15.51
N LEU A 275 -8.07 -15.37 14.62
CA LEU A 275 -6.66 -15.49 14.26
C LEU A 275 -5.86 -14.25 14.67
N ILE A 276 -4.55 -14.43 14.82
CA ILE A 276 -3.61 -13.36 15.15
C ILE A 276 -2.28 -13.59 14.43
N ALA A 277 -1.72 -12.53 13.85
CA ALA A 277 -0.36 -12.54 13.30
C ALA A 277 0.66 -12.13 14.37
N ARG A 278 1.62 -13.01 14.65
CA ARG A 278 2.77 -12.79 15.53
C ARG A 278 3.76 -11.79 14.91
N PRO A 279 4.51 -11.03 15.73
CA PRO A 279 5.67 -10.29 15.25
C PRO A 279 6.68 -11.23 14.58
N THR A 280 7.46 -10.80 13.60
CA THR A 280 7.42 -9.50 12.90
C THR A 280 7.05 -9.70 11.43
N SER A 281 5.99 -10.46 11.15
CA SER A 281 5.50 -10.69 9.79
C SER A 281 3.98 -10.89 9.76
N PRO A 282 3.27 -10.29 8.79
CA PRO A 282 1.82 -10.49 8.64
C PRO A 282 1.47 -11.94 8.27
N GLY A 283 2.45 -12.70 7.74
CA GLY A 283 2.29 -14.13 7.43
C GLY A 283 2.47 -15.07 8.63
N ASN A 284 2.93 -14.59 9.80
CA ASN A 284 3.17 -15.43 10.98
C ASN A 284 1.87 -15.63 11.79
N VAL A 285 0.86 -16.23 11.17
CA VAL A 285 -0.50 -16.31 11.70
C VAL A 285 -0.74 -17.59 12.51
N VAL A 286 -1.37 -17.45 13.67
CA VAL A 286 -1.83 -18.56 14.53
C VAL A 286 -3.24 -18.31 15.07
N PRO A 287 -3.98 -19.33 15.52
CA PRO A 287 -5.18 -19.15 16.34
C PRO A 287 -4.87 -18.31 17.59
N VAL A 288 -5.79 -17.43 17.98
CA VAL A 288 -5.60 -16.53 19.14
C VAL A 288 -5.30 -17.31 20.43
N ARG A 289 -5.91 -18.49 20.60
CA ARG A 289 -5.69 -19.37 21.77
C ARG A 289 -4.24 -19.82 21.93
N GLU A 290 -3.45 -19.90 20.86
CA GLU A 290 -2.03 -20.26 20.95
C GLU A 290 -1.14 -19.12 21.47
N ALA A 291 -1.64 -17.88 21.46
CA ALA A 291 -0.95 -16.71 22.00
C ALA A 291 -1.62 -16.18 23.28
N ALA A 292 -2.68 -16.83 23.75
CA ALA A 292 -3.47 -16.35 24.88
C ALA A 292 -2.65 -16.32 26.17
N GLY A 293 -2.81 -15.23 26.95
CA GLY A 293 -2.11 -15.00 28.20
C GLY A 293 -0.82 -14.18 28.08
N GLU A 294 -0.31 -13.95 26.88
CA GLU A 294 0.80 -13.02 26.65
C GLU A 294 0.40 -11.60 27.07
N PRO A 295 1.16 -10.92 27.96
CA PRO A 295 0.78 -9.60 28.45
C PRO A 295 0.82 -8.57 27.32
N ILE A 296 -0.08 -7.58 27.36
CA ILE A 296 -0.10 -6.48 26.41
C ILE A 296 0.00 -5.14 27.14
N THR A 297 0.61 -4.14 26.51
CA THR A 297 0.64 -2.77 27.04
C THR A 297 -0.08 -1.78 26.13
N GLN A 298 -0.46 -2.19 24.93
CA GLN A 298 -1.15 -1.34 23.97
C GLN A 298 -2.11 -2.14 23.09
N ALA A 299 -3.28 -1.58 22.82
CA ALA A 299 -4.19 -2.03 21.79
C ALA A 299 -4.65 -0.82 20.95
N VAL A 300 -4.53 -0.91 19.63
CA VAL A 300 -4.88 0.17 18.69
C VAL A 300 -5.88 -0.34 17.66
N ILE A 301 -7.06 0.29 17.63
CA ILE A 301 -8.16 -0.06 16.72
C ILE A 301 -8.31 1.01 15.63
N GLY A 302 -8.52 0.56 14.40
CA GLY A 302 -8.77 1.38 13.21
C GLY A 302 -7.81 1.10 12.07
N SER A 303 -7.32 2.16 11.40
CA SER A 303 -6.56 2.15 10.14
C SER A 303 -7.38 1.75 8.90
N SER A 304 -6.76 1.82 7.71
CA SER A 304 -7.40 1.39 6.46
C SER A 304 -7.87 -0.07 6.45
N ALA A 305 -7.31 -0.95 7.30
CA ALA A 305 -7.60 -2.38 7.26
C ALA A 305 -8.93 -2.76 7.94
N ASN A 306 -9.43 -1.98 8.89
CA ASN A 306 -10.70 -2.22 9.57
C ASN A 306 -11.50 -0.92 9.63
N PRO A 307 -12.09 -0.47 8.50
CA PRO A 307 -12.62 0.88 8.39
C PRO A 307 -14.11 1.03 8.68
N GLY A 308 -14.86 -0.06 8.77
CA GLY A 308 -16.31 -0.03 8.83
C GLY A 308 -16.82 0.47 10.17
N PHE A 309 -18.07 0.96 10.20
CA PHE A 309 -18.72 1.35 11.45
C PHE A 309 -18.71 0.22 12.50
N ARG A 310 -18.97 -1.02 12.05
CA ARG A 310 -18.93 -2.23 12.88
C ARG A 310 -17.58 -2.40 13.59
N ASP A 311 -16.46 -2.13 12.91
CA ASP A 311 -15.11 -2.30 13.44
C ASP A 311 -14.83 -1.42 14.66
N PHE A 312 -15.61 -0.35 14.86
CA PHE A 312 -15.50 0.54 16.02
C PHE A 312 -16.68 0.39 17.00
N ALA A 313 -17.88 0.14 16.47
CA ALA A 313 -19.08 -0.01 17.28
C ALA A 313 -19.06 -1.29 18.14
N VAL A 314 -18.51 -2.39 17.62
CA VAL A 314 -18.31 -3.63 18.39
C VAL A 314 -17.37 -3.39 19.58
N PRO A 315 -16.15 -2.84 19.40
CA PRO A 315 -15.29 -2.44 20.52
C PRO A 315 -15.97 -1.53 21.54
N ALA A 316 -16.69 -0.49 21.09
CA ALA A 316 -17.38 0.45 21.97
C ALA A 316 -18.39 -0.28 22.88
N ALA A 317 -19.21 -1.15 22.30
CA ALA A 317 -20.20 -1.90 23.07
C ALA A 317 -19.58 -3.00 23.94
N MET A 318 -18.42 -3.57 23.56
CA MET A 318 -17.67 -4.48 24.43
C MET A 318 -17.15 -3.77 25.68
N VAL A 319 -16.70 -2.52 25.57
CA VAL A 319 -16.16 -1.75 26.71
C VAL A 319 -17.21 -0.98 27.51
N ALA A 320 -18.47 -0.90 27.03
CA ALA A 320 -19.54 -0.20 27.72
C ALA A 320 -19.70 -0.64 29.19
N GLY A 321 -19.65 0.32 30.10
CA GLY A 321 -19.72 0.09 31.55
C GLY A 321 -18.50 -0.63 32.16
N ARG A 322 -17.38 -0.75 31.43
CA ARG A 322 -16.13 -1.39 31.85
C ARG A 322 -14.98 -0.41 31.75
N GLN A 323 -13.87 -0.71 32.45
CA GLN A 323 -12.64 0.08 32.43
C GLN A 323 -11.47 -0.78 31.96
N VAL A 324 -10.67 -0.27 31.02
CA VAL A 324 -9.41 -0.92 30.62
C VAL A 324 -8.38 -0.86 31.77
N PRO A 325 -7.60 -1.92 32.03
CA PRO A 325 -6.58 -1.92 33.07
C PRO A 325 -5.56 -0.78 32.91
N ALA A 326 -5.11 -0.20 34.02
CA ALA A 326 -4.24 0.98 34.03
C ALA A 326 -2.89 0.81 33.29
N GLY A 327 -2.43 -0.43 33.10
CA GLY A 327 -1.19 -0.74 32.37
C GLY A 327 -1.36 -0.83 30.85
N VAL A 328 -2.58 -0.69 30.32
CA VAL A 328 -2.87 -0.85 28.89
C VAL A 328 -3.26 0.49 28.27
N SER A 329 -2.54 0.91 27.25
CA SER A 329 -2.93 2.01 26.36
C SER A 329 -3.98 1.52 25.36
N PHE A 330 -5.22 1.98 25.49
CA PHE A 330 -6.28 1.66 24.53
C PHE A 330 -6.53 2.86 23.61
N ASP A 331 -6.27 2.68 22.33
CA ASP A 331 -6.23 3.75 21.34
C ASP A 331 -7.20 3.47 20.18
N ILE A 332 -7.97 4.49 19.77
CA ILE A 332 -8.95 4.41 18.69
C ILE A 332 -8.60 5.43 17.61
N ASN A 333 -8.38 4.95 16.40
CA ASN A 333 -8.09 5.74 15.21
C ASN A 333 -9.29 5.65 14.25
N PRO A 334 -10.28 6.57 14.34
CA PRO A 334 -11.40 6.57 13.43
C PRO A 334 -10.91 6.66 11.98
N THR A 335 -11.52 5.91 11.07
CA THR A 335 -11.06 5.89 9.68
C THR A 335 -11.51 7.08 8.88
N SER A 336 -12.63 7.70 9.22
CA SER A 336 -13.07 8.95 8.61
C SER A 336 -13.79 9.85 9.61
N ARG A 337 -14.05 11.08 9.18
CA ARG A 337 -14.80 12.07 9.92
C ARG A 337 -16.27 11.64 10.03
N GLU A 338 -16.82 11.01 9.00
CA GLU A 338 -18.17 10.43 9.01
C GLU A 338 -18.29 9.30 10.04
N ILE A 339 -17.35 8.35 10.06
CA ILE A 339 -17.34 7.28 11.07
C ILE A 339 -17.28 7.84 12.48
N LEU A 340 -16.44 8.86 12.72
CA LEU A 340 -16.38 9.52 14.03
C LEU A 340 -17.71 10.22 14.39
N GLN A 341 -18.38 10.85 13.42
CA GLN A 341 -19.70 11.45 13.62
C GLN A 341 -20.74 10.38 13.96
N ASP A 342 -20.75 9.27 13.23
CA ASP A 342 -21.71 8.18 13.44
C ASP A 342 -21.54 7.51 14.80
N LEU A 343 -20.31 7.24 15.22
CA LEU A 343 -20.00 6.73 16.55
C LEU A 343 -20.47 7.71 17.64
N THR A 344 -20.29 9.02 17.40
CA THR A 344 -20.72 10.05 18.35
C THR A 344 -22.25 10.13 18.45
N ARG A 345 -22.95 10.06 17.32
CA ARG A 345 -24.42 10.08 17.27
C ARG A 345 -25.04 8.87 17.96
N ARG A 346 -24.36 7.72 17.94
CA ARG A 346 -24.78 6.50 18.64
C ARG A 346 -24.35 6.45 20.11
N GLY A 347 -23.60 7.43 20.60
CA GLY A 347 -23.04 7.42 21.95
C GLY A 347 -21.84 6.46 22.13
N ALA A 348 -21.41 5.77 21.09
CA ALA A 348 -20.30 4.82 21.13
C ALA A 348 -18.97 5.48 21.51
N THR A 349 -18.76 6.75 21.14
CA THR A 349 -17.57 7.50 21.58
C THR A 349 -17.57 7.73 23.08
N PHE A 350 -18.73 7.90 23.72
CA PHE A 350 -18.81 8.02 25.17
C PHE A 350 -18.37 6.73 25.85
N ASP A 351 -18.85 5.57 25.40
CA ASP A 351 -18.47 4.27 25.99
C ASP A 351 -16.96 4.00 25.87
N LEU A 352 -16.38 4.34 24.71
CA LEU A 352 -14.93 4.24 24.49
C LEU A 352 -14.15 5.14 25.47
N ILE A 353 -14.53 6.41 25.57
CA ILE A 353 -13.87 7.38 26.47
C ILE A 353 -14.03 6.95 27.94
N ALA A 354 -15.24 6.53 28.33
CA ALA A 354 -15.54 6.07 29.67
C ALA A 354 -14.70 4.86 30.07
N ALA A 355 -14.36 3.99 29.12
CA ALA A 355 -13.47 2.85 29.34
C ALA A 355 -11.98 3.22 29.42
N GLY A 356 -11.62 4.49 29.20
CA GLY A 356 -10.24 4.98 29.19
C GLY A 356 -9.58 5.01 27.80
N ALA A 357 -10.34 4.82 26.72
CA ALA A 357 -9.78 4.89 25.38
C ALA A 357 -9.39 6.31 24.97
N ARG A 358 -8.30 6.46 24.22
CA ARG A 358 -7.92 7.73 23.57
C ARG A 358 -8.41 7.73 22.14
N ILE A 359 -9.30 8.67 21.81
CA ILE A 359 -9.78 8.88 20.44
C ILE A 359 -8.83 9.83 19.71
N HIS A 360 -8.28 9.39 18.59
CA HIS A 360 -7.34 10.16 17.78
C HIS A 360 -8.02 10.82 16.57
N GLN A 361 -7.26 11.62 15.82
CA GLN A 361 -7.72 12.22 14.56
C GLN A 361 -7.99 11.14 13.50
N SER A 362 -8.90 11.43 12.57
CA SER A 362 -9.21 10.48 11.49
C SER A 362 -8.06 10.41 10.47
N GLY A 363 -7.30 9.32 10.49
CA GLY A 363 -6.15 9.10 9.60
C GLY A 363 -5.31 7.86 9.97
N CYS A 364 -4.17 7.68 9.30
CA CYS A 364 -3.32 6.49 9.40
C CYS A 364 -2.61 6.38 10.75
N LEU A 365 -2.03 7.49 11.25
CA LEU A 365 -1.38 7.60 12.55
C LEU A 365 -0.39 6.45 12.84
N GLY A 366 -0.58 5.72 13.95
CA GLY A 366 0.28 4.61 14.36
C GLY A 366 0.44 3.49 13.32
N CYS A 367 -0.43 3.39 12.31
CA CYS A 367 -0.30 2.40 11.22
C CYS A 367 0.96 2.61 10.36
N ILE A 368 1.39 3.86 10.19
CA ILE A 368 2.63 4.26 9.50
C ILE A 368 3.74 4.67 10.49
N GLY A 369 3.54 4.41 11.79
CA GLY A 369 4.46 4.84 12.85
C GLY A 369 4.42 6.34 13.13
N MET A 370 3.33 7.03 12.78
CA MET A 370 3.12 8.44 13.10
C MET A 370 2.37 8.57 14.43
N GLY A 371 3.12 8.61 15.52
CA GLY A 371 2.58 8.54 16.88
C GLY A 371 2.23 7.11 17.32
N GLN A 372 1.73 6.97 18.55
CA GLN A 372 1.30 5.69 19.13
C GLN A 372 2.37 4.58 19.09
N ALA A 373 3.66 4.94 19.14
CA ALA A 373 4.76 3.99 19.22
C ALA A 373 4.70 3.20 20.54
N PRO A 374 4.86 1.87 20.52
CA PRO A 374 4.88 1.05 21.73
C PRO A 374 6.23 1.18 22.44
N ALA A 375 6.24 0.87 23.75
CA ALA A 375 7.49 0.72 24.48
C ALA A 375 8.29 -0.47 23.91
N PRO A 376 9.63 -0.38 23.86
CA PRO A 376 10.48 -1.49 23.39
C PRO A 376 10.21 -2.79 24.16
N GLY A 377 10.08 -3.90 23.43
CA GLY A 377 9.84 -5.22 24.02
C GLY A 377 8.43 -5.46 24.58
N SER A 378 7.50 -4.51 24.44
CA SER A 378 6.12 -4.67 24.90
C SER A 378 5.16 -5.01 23.77
N ASN A 379 4.26 -5.97 23.99
CA ASN A 379 3.27 -6.37 22.99
C ASN A 379 2.24 -5.25 22.73
N SER A 380 2.05 -4.93 21.45
CA SER A 380 1.07 -3.97 20.92
C SER A 380 0.14 -4.67 19.93
N LEU A 381 -1.14 -4.80 20.27
CA LEU A 381 -2.14 -5.39 19.38
C LEU A 381 -2.73 -4.31 18.48
N ARG A 382 -2.82 -4.59 17.18
CA ARG A 382 -3.26 -3.62 16.20
C ARG A 382 -4.20 -4.25 15.20
N THR A 383 -5.28 -3.56 14.86
CA THR A 383 -6.19 -3.98 13.78
C THR A 383 -5.66 -3.58 12.40
N PHE A 384 -4.34 -3.47 12.28
CA PHE A 384 -3.63 -2.88 11.14
C PHE A 384 -3.23 -3.97 10.14
N PRO A 385 -2.78 -3.61 8.93
CA PRO A 385 -2.37 -4.62 7.95
C PRO A 385 -0.93 -5.11 8.14
N ARG A 386 -0.03 -4.37 8.83
CA ARG A 386 1.41 -4.67 8.86
C ARG A 386 2.05 -4.58 10.24
N ASN A 387 2.99 -5.49 10.49
CA ASN A 387 3.83 -5.58 11.69
C ASN A 387 5.31 -5.90 11.36
N PHE A 388 5.83 -5.37 10.25
CA PHE A 388 7.26 -5.46 9.94
C PHE A 388 8.11 -4.76 11.02
N PRO A 389 9.36 -5.19 11.26
CA PRO A 389 10.22 -4.60 12.28
C PRO A 389 10.36 -3.09 12.12
N GLY A 390 10.24 -2.35 13.23
CA GLY A 390 10.44 -0.90 13.23
C GLY A 390 9.28 -0.10 12.63
N ARG A 391 8.20 -0.75 12.17
CA ARG A 391 7.09 -0.09 11.47
C ARG A 391 6.31 0.83 12.40
N SER A 392 6.18 0.47 13.68
CA SER A 392 5.43 1.28 14.64
C SER A 392 6.16 2.55 15.09
N GLY A 393 7.39 2.77 14.64
CA GLY A 393 8.28 3.84 15.13
C GLY A 393 9.22 3.39 16.26
N THR A 394 9.21 2.12 16.65
CA THR A 394 10.10 1.53 17.67
C THR A 394 10.91 0.40 17.04
N VAL A 395 12.25 0.42 17.13
CA VAL A 395 13.14 -0.52 16.42
C VAL A 395 12.85 -1.98 16.76
N ASP A 396 12.70 -2.31 18.04
CA ASP A 396 12.37 -3.65 18.54
C ASP A 396 10.89 -3.72 18.93
N ASP A 397 9.99 -3.43 17.97
CA ASP A 397 8.56 -3.47 18.18
C ASP A 397 7.99 -4.90 18.20
N ALA A 398 7.08 -5.17 19.14
CA ALA A 398 6.34 -6.43 19.22
C ALA A 398 4.88 -6.20 18.81
N VAL A 399 4.66 -5.94 17.52
CA VAL A 399 3.31 -5.66 16.98
C VAL A 399 2.62 -6.94 16.54
N TRP A 400 1.43 -7.16 17.06
CA TRP A 400 0.55 -8.28 16.71
C TRP A 400 -0.65 -7.78 15.91
N LEU A 401 -1.04 -8.48 14.85
CA LEU A 401 -2.17 -8.09 14.01
C LEU A 401 -3.38 -8.97 14.28
N CYS A 402 -4.53 -8.38 14.61
CA CYS A 402 -5.75 -9.13 14.94
C CYS A 402 -7.02 -8.38 14.55
N SER A 403 -8.17 -9.00 14.78
CA SER A 403 -9.49 -8.36 14.66
C SER A 403 -9.75 -7.32 15.77
N PRO A 404 -10.67 -6.35 15.56
CA PRO A 404 -11.10 -5.43 16.61
C PRO A 404 -11.66 -6.13 17.85
N GLU A 405 -12.34 -7.26 17.68
CA GLU A 405 -12.85 -8.09 18.77
C GLU A 405 -11.71 -8.62 19.64
N THR A 406 -10.70 -9.23 19.02
CA THR A 406 -9.51 -9.75 19.71
C THR A 406 -8.72 -8.64 20.40
N ALA A 407 -8.51 -7.51 19.72
CA ALA A 407 -7.82 -6.36 20.29
C ALA A 407 -8.55 -5.82 21.54
N THR A 408 -9.88 -5.73 21.48
CA THR A 408 -10.68 -5.19 22.58
C THR A 408 -10.77 -6.16 23.76
N ALA A 409 -10.99 -7.46 23.50
CA ALA A 409 -10.98 -8.48 24.55
C ALA A 409 -9.61 -8.52 25.27
N SER A 410 -8.53 -8.37 24.51
CA SER A 410 -7.18 -8.31 25.06
C SER A 410 -6.95 -7.03 25.85
N ALA A 411 -7.43 -5.88 25.37
CA ALA A 411 -7.37 -4.61 26.08
C ALA A 411 -8.09 -4.68 27.44
N LEU A 412 -9.29 -5.27 27.49
CA LEU A 412 -10.06 -5.43 28.71
C LEU A 412 -9.41 -6.39 29.73
N THR A 413 -8.59 -7.33 29.27
CA THR A 413 -7.96 -8.34 30.15
C THR A 413 -6.49 -8.06 30.47
N GLY A 414 -5.82 -7.17 29.73
CA GLY A 414 -4.39 -6.87 29.90
C GLY A 414 -3.44 -7.92 29.33
N ALA A 415 -3.97 -8.92 28.65
CA ALA A 415 -3.21 -9.98 27.97
C ALA A 415 -3.93 -10.38 26.68
N ILE A 416 -3.25 -11.03 25.74
CA ILE A 416 -3.86 -11.57 24.55
C ILE A 416 -4.98 -12.53 24.98
N ALA A 417 -6.19 -12.29 24.49
CA ALA A 417 -7.38 -13.04 24.87
C ALA A 417 -8.22 -13.38 23.64
N ASP A 418 -8.64 -14.64 23.56
CA ASP A 418 -9.64 -15.05 22.59
C ASP A 418 -10.98 -14.36 22.92
N PRO A 419 -11.60 -13.65 21.96
CA PRO A 419 -12.84 -12.92 22.22
C PRO A 419 -13.99 -13.86 22.63
N ARG A 420 -14.00 -15.13 22.21
CA ARG A 420 -15.00 -16.13 22.61
C ARG A 420 -14.87 -16.51 24.09
N ASP A 421 -13.64 -16.64 24.58
CA ASP A 421 -13.36 -16.99 25.98
C ASP A 421 -13.63 -15.79 26.91
N TRP A 422 -13.39 -14.57 26.44
CA TRP A 422 -13.84 -13.35 27.13
C TRP A 422 -15.38 -13.27 27.18
N ALA A 423 -16.05 -13.52 26.06
CA ALA A 423 -17.51 -13.50 25.92
C ALA A 423 -18.20 -14.50 26.86
N ALA A 424 -17.68 -15.74 26.93
CA ALA A 424 -18.17 -16.77 27.84
C ALA A 424 -18.04 -16.36 29.32
N ARG A 425 -16.92 -15.73 29.72
CA ARG A 425 -16.69 -15.26 31.10
C ARG A 425 -17.54 -14.05 31.49
N THR A 426 -17.94 -13.25 30.52
CA THR A 426 -18.69 -11.99 30.74
C THR A 426 -20.18 -12.13 30.41
N SER A 427 -20.63 -13.33 30.05
CA SER A 427 -22.00 -13.64 29.64
C SER A 427 -22.51 -12.79 28.47
N VAL A 428 -21.62 -12.42 27.53
CA VAL A 428 -21.97 -11.71 26.30
C VAL A 428 -22.07 -12.76 25.18
N ALA A 429 -23.28 -13.12 24.77
CA ALA A 429 -23.49 -14.28 23.89
C ALA A 429 -22.94 -14.10 22.46
N ALA A 430 -22.94 -12.88 21.93
CA ALA A 430 -22.49 -12.55 20.58
C ALA A 430 -21.83 -11.16 20.55
N PRO A 431 -20.99 -10.86 19.55
CA PRO A 431 -20.47 -9.51 19.37
C PRO A 431 -21.63 -8.52 19.32
N PRO A 432 -21.65 -7.50 20.20
CA PRO A 432 -22.67 -6.47 20.10
C PRO A 432 -22.47 -5.76 18.76
N ALA A 433 -23.46 -5.80 17.87
CA ALA A 433 -23.42 -5.14 16.57
C ALA A 433 -24.46 -4.02 16.53
N PRO A 434 -24.16 -2.83 17.09
CA PRO A 434 -25.06 -1.69 16.96
C PRO A 434 -25.24 -1.33 15.49
N ASP A 435 -26.47 -1.01 15.09
CA ASP A 435 -26.73 -0.50 13.75
C ASP A 435 -26.05 0.86 13.55
N ALA A 436 -25.45 1.05 12.37
CA ALA A 436 -25.02 2.38 11.93
C ALA A 436 -26.23 3.33 11.90
N PRO A 437 -26.03 4.66 12.06
CA PRO A 437 -27.09 5.63 11.79
C PRO A 437 -27.68 5.42 10.39
N ASP A 438 -28.99 5.65 10.27
CA ASP A 438 -29.72 5.59 9.00
C ASP A 438 -30.43 6.94 8.77
N PRO A 439 -30.03 7.74 7.75
CA PRO A 439 -28.87 7.49 6.88
C PRO A 439 -27.54 7.66 7.66
N PRO A 440 -26.44 7.03 7.20
CA PRO A 440 -25.11 7.28 7.74
C PRO A 440 -24.68 8.72 7.49
N SER A 441 -23.70 9.21 8.26
CA SER A 441 -23.21 10.58 8.07
C SER A 441 -22.48 10.74 6.75
N HIS A 442 -22.63 11.91 6.12
CA HIS A 442 -21.99 12.27 4.86
C HIS A 442 -21.39 13.67 4.97
N ASN A 443 -20.12 13.87 4.61
CA ASN A 443 -19.39 15.12 4.86
C ASN A 443 -18.50 15.59 3.69
N ASP A 444 -19.13 16.17 2.67
CA ASP A 444 -18.42 16.78 1.54
C ASP A 444 -17.65 18.06 1.89
N ALA A 445 -17.94 18.70 3.03
CA ALA A 445 -17.30 19.97 3.41
C ALA A 445 -15.79 19.82 3.66
N MET A 446 -15.32 18.59 3.87
CA MET A 446 -13.91 18.26 4.00
C MET A 446 -13.20 18.03 2.67
N LEU A 447 -13.93 18.02 1.56
CA LEU A 447 -13.42 17.95 0.20
C LEU A 447 -13.43 19.34 -0.44
N GLU A 448 -12.36 19.65 -1.16
CA GLU A 448 -12.26 20.85 -1.98
C GLU A 448 -12.21 20.44 -3.46
N PRO A 449 -13.17 20.87 -4.30
CA PRO A 449 -13.19 20.54 -5.73
C PRO A 449 -12.06 21.23 -6.50
N PRO A 450 -11.64 20.67 -7.65
CA PRO A 450 -10.65 21.30 -8.50
C PRO A 450 -11.16 22.64 -9.06
N LEU A 451 -10.26 23.61 -9.18
CA LEU A 451 -10.59 24.90 -9.77
C LEU A 451 -10.92 24.80 -11.28
N PRO A 452 -11.71 25.74 -11.82
CA PRO A 452 -11.86 25.89 -13.26
C PRO A 452 -10.50 26.06 -13.96
N PRO A 453 -10.29 25.54 -15.18
CA PRO A 453 -8.98 25.54 -15.85
C PRO A 453 -8.28 26.91 -15.92
N GLY A 454 -9.03 27.98 -16.21
CA GLY A 454 -8.46 29.33 -16.30
C GLY A 454 -7.97 29.92 -14.97
N GLU A 455 -8.58 29.50 -13.85
CA GLU A 455 -8.13 29.87 -12.51
C GLU A 455 -6.97 29.00 -12.06
N ALA A 456 -7.07 27.68 -12.28
CA ALA A 456 -6.04 26.70 -11.97
C ALA A 456 -4.67 27.08 -12.56
N ALA A 457 -4.64 27.48 -13.85
CA ALA A 457 -3.41 27.87 -14.55
C ALA A 457 -2.67 29.08 -13.95
N ARG A 458 -3.35 29.89 -13.12
CA ARG A 458 -2.78 31.07 -12.46
C ARG A 458 -2.27 30.78 -11.04
N VAL A 459 -2.60 29.61 -10.49
CA VAL A 459 -2.18 29.22 -9.15
C VAL A 459 -0.68 29.01 -9.12
N GLN A 460 -0.01 29.66 -8.17
CA GLN A 460 1.39 29.41 -7.88
C GLN A 460 1.51 28.30 -6.83
N LEU A 461 2.45 27.38 -7.02
CA LEU A 461 2.72 26.33 -6.05
C LEU A 461 3.37 26.95 -4.81
N VAL A 462 2.79 26.67 -3.64
CA VAL A 462 3.29 27.15 -2.36
C VAL A 462 4.36 26.17 -1.87
N ARG A 463 5.61 26.61 -1.79
CA ARG A 463 6.73 25.77 -1.32
C ARG A 463 7.31 26.33 -0.04
N GLY A 464 7.35 25.50 1.00
CA GLY A 464 8.11 25.77 2.22
C GLY A 464 9.59 25.40 2.07
N PRO A 465 10.47 25.82 3.00
CA PRO A 465 11.89 25.45 3.01
C PRO A 465 12.16 23.95 2.95
N ASN A 466 11.24 23.13 3.43
CA ASN A 466 11.38 21.68 3.41
C ASN A 466 11.06 21.05 2.03
N ILE A 467 10.50 21.80 1.08
CA ILE A 467 10.05 21.25 -0.20
C ILE A 467 11.10 21.50 -1.28
N SER A 468 11.84 20.46 -1.65
CA SER A 468 12.89 20.57 -2.68
C SER A 468 12.31 20.52 -4.10
N ALA A 469 13.15 20.80 -5.10
CA ALA A 469 12.88 20.37 -6.47
C ALA A 469 13.14 18.87 -6.61
N LEU A 470 12.58 18.25 -7.65
CA LEU A 470 12.94 16.90 -8.05
C LEU A 470 14.42 16.90 -8.50
N PRO A 471 15.25 15.93 -8.08
CA PRO A 471 16.65 15.90 -8.50
C PRO A 471 16.79 15.60 -9.99
N GLU A 472 17.74 16.25 -10.64
CA GLU A 472 18.16 15.88 -12.00
C GLU A 472 18.95 14.57 -11.95
N LEU A 473 18.52 13.59 -12.75
CA LEU A 473 19.13 12.27 -12.82
C LEU A 473 19.82 12.11 -14.17
N ASP A 474 21.12 11.89 -14.12
CA ASP A 474 21.95 11.70 -15.31
C ASP A 474 21.67 10.36 -16.02
N PRO A 475 21.88 10.29 -17.36
CA PRO A 475 21.72 9.06 -18.14
C PRO A 475 22.59 7.90 -17.65
N LEU A 476 22.19 6.67 -17.93
CA LEU A 476 23.00 5.51 -17.61
C LEU A 476 24.31 5.54 -18.44
N PRO A 477 25.50 5.43 -17.80
CA PRO A 477 26.75 5.31 -18.54
C PRO A 477 26.83 3.97 -19.28
N ASP A 478 27.67 3.87 -20.30
CA ASP A 478 27.87 2.60 -21.01
C ASP A 478 28.62 1.54 -20.17
N SER A 479 29.32 1.99 -19.13
CA SER A 479 29.95 1.12 -18.15
C SER A 479 29.78 1.65 -16.74
N ILE A 480 29.52 0.75 -15.80
CA ILE A 480 29.52 1.00 -14.36
C ILE A 480 30.73 0.27 -13.78
N HIS A 481 31.53 0.95 -12.96
CA HIS A 481 32.62 0.34 -12.21
C HIS A 481 32.68 0.91 -10.78
N GLY A 482 31.87 0.34 -9.89
CA GLY A 482 31.67 0.86 -8.54
C GLY A 482 31.73 -0.22 -7.46
N PRO A 483 31.82 0.17 -6.18
CA PRO A 483 31.75 -0.76 -5.06
C PRO A 483 30.32 -1.27 -4.80
N VAL A 484 30.21 -2.46 -4.23
CA VAL A 484 28.99 -2.97 -3.59
C VAL A 484 28.92 -2.37 -2.18
N LEU A 485 28.11 -1.32 -2.01
CA LEU A 485 28.02 -0.68 -0.69
C LEU A 485 27.17 -1.48 0.31
N LEU A 486 26.23 -2.28 -0.18
CA LEU A 486 25.38 -3.11 0.66
C LEU A 486 25.20 -4.49 0.05
N LYS A 487 25.41 -5.53 0.87
CA LYS A 487 24.91 -6.89 0.64
C LYS A 487 23.75 -7.12 1.61
N ALA A 488 22.53 -7.07 1.08
CA ALA A 488 21.31 -7.23 1.86
C ALA A 488 20.79 -8.68 1.77
N GLY A 489 20.07 -9.13 2.80
CA GLY A 489 19.46 -10.46 2.83
C GLY A 489 18.18 -10.57 1.99
N ASP A 490 17.41 -11.62 2.26
CA ASP A 490 16.07 -11.81 1.73
C ASP A 490 15.08 -10.86 2.40
N ASP A 491 13.92 -10.64 1.75
CA ASP A 491 12.73 -10.02 2.35
C ASP A 491 12.95 -8.59 2.89
N VAL A 492 13.97 -7.89 2.39
CA VAL A 492 14.22 -6.48 2.72
C VAL A 492 13.02 -5.63 2.32
N SER A 493 12.41 -4.97 3.29
CA SER A 493 11.23 -4.13 3.07
C SER A 493 11.60 -2.70 2.64
N THR A 494 10.67 -2.01 1.98
CA THR A 494 10.81 -0.56 1.72
C THR A 494 10.86 0.26 3.01
N ASP A 495 10.41 -0.28 4.16
CA ASP A 495 10.56 0.34 5.48
C ASP A 495 12.01 0.28 5.99
N GLU A 496 12.78 -0.72 5.57
CA GLU A 496 14.22 -0.79 5.82
C GLU A 496 15.03 0.05 4.84
N ILE A 497 14.59 0.16 3.57
CA ILE A 497 15.26 0.96 2.54
C ILE A 497 15.06 2.46 2.76
N SER A 498 13.82 2.89 3.01
CA SER A 498 13.45 4.30 3.23
C SER A 498 12.51 4.37 4.43
N PRO A 499 13.01 4.58 5.65
CA PRO A 499 12.18 4.47 6.86
C PRO A 499 11.03 5.48 6.90
N ALA A 500 9.93 5.06 7.54
CA ALA A 500 8.77 5.89 7.85
C ALA A 500 8.89 6.48 9.28
N GLY A 501 7.76 6.86 9.86
CA GLY A 501 7.67 7.41 11.21
C GLY A 501 8.12 8.86 11.34
N ALA A 502 8.01 9.39 12.56
CA ALA A 502 8.14 10.82 12.85
C ALA A 502 9.50 11.45 12.45
N ASN A 503 10.57 10.66 12.34
CA ASN A 503 11.91 11.18 12.02
C ASN A 503 12.11 11.43 10.52
N ALA A 504 11.62 10.53 9.65
CA ALA A 504 11.91 10.55 8.22
C ALA A 504 10.70 10.97 7.37
N LEU A 505 9.48 10.66 7.81
CA LEU A 505 8.26 10.93 7.05
C LEU A 505 8.01 12.43 6.78
N PRO A 506 8.37 13.37 7.68
CA PRO A 506 8.31 14.80 7.38
C PRO A 506 9.26 15.29 6.27
N TYR A 507 10.20 14.47 5.78
CA TYR A 507 11.14 14.83 4.71
C TYR A 507 10.77 14.25 3.34
N ARG A 508 9.54 13.73 3.17
CA ARG A 508 9.12 13.06 1.91
C ARG A 508 9.14 13.97 0.68
N SER A 509 9.03 15.29 0.88
CA SER A 509 9.15 16.33 -0.14
C SER A 509 10.57 16.87 -0.32
N ASN A 510 11.55 16.36 0.46
CA ASN A 510 12.95 16.78 0.47
C ASN A 510 13.88 15.61 0.17
N ILE A 511 14.11 15.28 -1.09
CA ILE A 511 14.92 14.11 -1.46
C ILE A 511 16.35 14.17 -0.88
N PRO A 512 17.09 15.31 -0.94
CA PRO A 512 18.41 15.41 -0.32
C PRO A 512 18.40 15.09 1.18
N LYS A 513 17.44 15.62 1.93
CA LYS A 513 17.37 15.39 3.37
C LYS A 513 16.89 13.98 3.71
N LEU A 514 15.94 13.45 2.94
CA LEU A 514 15.45 12.09 3.10
C LEU A 514 16.54 11.06 2.81
N ALA A 515 17.47 11.38 1.89
CA ALA A 515 18.59 10.52 1.55
C ALA A 515 19.47 10.16 2.75
N GLU A 516 19.61 11.05 3.73
CA GLU A 516 20.34 10.82 4.99
C GLU A 516 19.77 9.65 5.83
N PHE A 517 18.52 9.25 5.59
CA PHE A 517 17.87 8.13 6.30
C PHE A 517 17.93 6.81 5.52
N THR A 518 18.38 6.83 4.27
CA THR A 518 18.33 5.70 3.34
C THR A 518 19.16 4.53 3.85
N LEU A 519 18.54 3.34 3.93
CA LEU A 519 19.16 2.07 4.33
C LEU A 519 19.83 2.07 5.71
N THR A 520 19.60 3.10 6.54
CA THR A 520 20.22 3.23 7.88
C THR A 520 19.81 2.15 8.87
N ARG A 521 18.66 1.49 8.62
CA ARG A 521 18.20 0.33 9.40
C ARG A 521 19.00 -0.94 9.11
N LEU A 522 19.62 -1.03 7.94
CA LEU A 522 20.47 -2.17 7.54
C LEU A 522 21.96 -1.85 7.75
N ASP A 523 22.36 -0.63 7.40
CA ASP A 523 23.71 -0.12 7.57
C ASP A 523 23.68 1.38 7.90
N PRO A 524 23.94 1.77 9.17
CA PRO A 524 23.89 3.16 9.61
C PRO A 524 24.85 4.10 8.86
N ASP A 525 25.93 3.56 8.29
CA ASP A 525 26.95 4.31 7.57
C ASP A 525 26.65 4.42 6.06
N TYR A 526 25.60 3.76 5.56
CA TYR A 526 25.30 3.70 4.13
C TYR A 526 25.20 5.09 3.47
N PRO A 527 24.43 6.07 3.98
CA PRO A 527 24.31 7.37 3.32
C PRO A 527 25.66 8.08 3.16
N ARG A 528 26.49 8.04 4.21
CA ARG A 528 27.83 8.65 4.20
C ARG A 528 28.75 7.96 3.19
N ARG A 529 28.72 6.64 3.12
CA ARG A 529 29.55 5.87 2.16
C ARG A 529 29.09 6.06 0.72
N ALA A 530 27.78 6.16 0.50
CA ALA A 530 27.19 6.41 -0.82
C ALA A 530 27.54 7.81 -1.32
N GLU A 531 27.38 8.83 -0.50
CA GLU A 531 27.76 10.21 -0.86
C GLU A 531 29.25 10.33 -1.23
N ALA A 532 30.13 9.58 -0.55
CA ALA A 532 31.58 9.60 -0.81
C ALA A 532 31.98 9.05 -2.20
N VAL A 533 31.14 8.23 -2.84
CA VAL A 533 31.41 7.65 -4.17
C VAL A 533 30.46 8.15 -5.26
N ARG A 534 29.45 8.93 -4.89
CA ARG A 534 28.35 9.41 -5.74
C ARG A 534 28.82 10.05 -7.05
N GLU A 535 29.77 10.99 -6.96
CA GLU A 535 30.25 11.77 -8.11
C GLU A 535 31.37 11.07 -8.90
N ASP A 536 32.03 10.07 -8.31
CA ASP A 536 33.16 9.37 -8.93
C ASP A 536 32.70 8.13 -9.72
N THR A 537 32.22 7.12 -8.99
CA THR A 537 31.88 5.81 -9.58
C THR A 537 30.40 5.44 -9.41
N GLY A 538 29.67 6.17 -8.57
CA GLY A 538 28.41 5.68 -8.01
C GLY A 538 28.63 4.34 -7.29
N HIS A 539 27.57 3.55 -7.14
CA HIS A 539 27.68 2.24 -6.49
C HIS A 539 26.59 1.26 -6.90
N LEU A 540 26.73 0.04 -6.38
CA LEU A 540 25.80 -1.07 -6.54
C LEU A 540 25.31 -1.59 -5.18
N ILE A 541 24.16 -2.26 -5.21
CA ILE A 541 23.64 -3.07 -4.10
C ILE A 541 23.49 -4.51 -4.59
N VAL A 542 23.84 -5.47 -3.74
CA VAL A 542 23.53 -6.89 -3.92
C VAL A 542 22.48 -7.30 -2.88
N ALA A 543 21.45 -8.02 -3.29
CA ALA A 543 20.34 -8.40 -2.40
C ALA A 543 19.84 -9.83 -2.60
N GLY A 544 19.18 -10.38 -1.58
CA GLY A 544 18.55 -11.69 -1.63
C GLY A 544 17.26 -11.72 -2.45
N ALA A 545 16.35 -12.62 -2.08
CA ALA A 545 15.02 -12.74 -2.65
C ALA A 545 14.08 -11.64 -2.14
N ASN A 546 13.06 -11.31 -2.95
CA ASN A 546 11.96 -10.40 -2.59
C ASN A 546 12.42 -9.00 -2.11
N TYR A 547 13.49 -8.47 -2.72
CA TYR A 547 14.03 -7.16 -2.36
C TYR A 547 13.02 -6.03 -2.64
N GLY A 548 12.77 -5.19 -1.63
CA GLY A 548 11.88 -4.05 -1.68
C GLY A 548 10.40 -4.36 -1.42
N GLN A 549 10.09 -5.35 -0.57
CA GLN A 549 8.69 -5.69 -0.25
C GLN A 549 7.95 -4.59 0.55
N GLY A 550 6.62 -4.68 0.58
CA GLY A 550 5.78 -3.80 1.39
C GLY A 550 5.29 -2.53 0.66
N SER A 551 5.47 -1.36 1.29
CA SER A 551 4.89 -0.09 0.84
C SER A 551 5.33 0.32 -0.57
N SER A 552 4.45 0.98 -1.32
CA SER A 552 4.68 1.43 -2.71
C SER A 552 5.63 2.63 -2.85
N ARG A 553 6.23 3.09 -1.75
CA ARG A 553 6.98 4.35 -1.66
C ARG A 553 8.17 4.36 -2.60
N GLU A 554 8.14 5.29 -3.54
CA GLU A 554 9.14 5.40 -4.59
C GLU A 554 10.42 6.11 -4.14
N HIS A 555 10.38 6.78 -2.98
CA HIS A 555 11.56 7.25 -2.24
C HIS A 555 12.58 6.15 -1.98
N ALA A 556 12.14 4.89 -1.84
CA ALA A 556 13.04 3.74 -1.70
C ALA A 556 13.88 3.50 -2.97
N ALA A 557 13.57 4.14 -4.11
CA ALA A 557 14.37 4.11 -5.33
C ALA A 557 15.05 5.47 -5.60
N ILE A 558 14.31 6.59 -5.54
CA ILE A 558 14.88 7.91 -5.86
C ILE A 558 15.91 8.39 -4.84
N ALA A 559 15.77 8.08 -3.54
CA ALA A 559 16.75 8.52 -2.54
C ALA A 559 18.09 7.76 -2.64
N PRO A 560 18.13 6.41 -2.78
CA PRO A 560 19.38 5.73 -3.14
C PRO A 560 19.97 6.20 -4.47
N ARG A 561 19.13 6.46 -5.48
CA ARG A 561 19.56 6.96 -6.79
C ARG A 561 20.19 8.35 -6.69
N TYR A 562 19.64 9.23 -5.85
CA TYR A 562 20.20 10.53 -5.53
C TYR A 562 21.60 10.39 -4.91
N LEU A 563 21.80 9.39 -4.05
CA LEU A 563 23.11 9.05 -3.47
C LEU A 563 24.08 8.32 -4.43
N GLY A 564 23.74 8.19 -5.72
CA GLY A 564 24.64 7.60 -6.73
C GLY A 564 24.43 6.11 -7.03
N LEU A 565 23.34 5.48 -6.55
CA LEU A 565 23.02 4.10 -6.88
C LEU A 565 22.79 3.94 -8.39
N ARG A 566 23.53 3.03 -9.03
CA ARG A 566 23.41 2.77 -10.48
C ARG A 566 22.68 1.47 -10.81
N ALA A 567 22.92 0.42 -10.02
CA ALA A 567 22.30 -0.88 -10.24
C ALA A 567 22.07 -1.61 -8.93
N VAL A 568 21.02 -2.44 -8.91
CA VAL A 568 20.79 -3.44 -7.87
C VAL A 568 20.88 -4.80 -8.56
N ILE A 569 21.60 -5.76 -7.96
CA ILE A 569 21.63 -7.15 -8.41
C ILE A 569 21.00 -7.99 -7.30
N ALA A 570 19.82 -8.54 -7.54
CA ALA A 570 19.08 -9.31 -6.54
C ALA A 570 18.77 -10.72 -7.03
N THR A 571 18.38 -11.62 -6.12
CA THR A 571 17.81 -12.91 -6.52
C THR A 571 16.41 -12.73 -7.09
N SER A 572 15.60 -11.87 -6.46
CA SER A 572 14.29 -11.46 -6.97
C SER A 572 13.82 -10.16 -6.32
N TYR A 573 12.77 -9.55 -6.87
CA TYR A 573 12.23 -8.27 -6.43
C TYR A 573 10.74 -8.32 -6.14
N ALA A 574 10.29 -7.48 -5.20
CA ALA A 574 8.88 -7.11 -5.13
C ALA A 574 8.48 -6.22 -6.33
N ARG A 575 7.30 -6.46 -6.89
CA ARG A 575 6.81 -5.86 -8.15
C ARG A 575 6.93 -4.33 -8.19
N ILE A 576 6.41 -3.64 -7.18
CA ILE A 576 6.34 -2.16 -7.19
C ILE A 576 7.74 -1.57 -7.06
N HIS A 577 8.58 -2.11 -6.19
CA HIS A 577 9.93 -1.60 -6.00
C HIS A 577 10.78 -1.78 -7.26
N TRP A 578 10.67 -2.93 -7.94
CA TRP A 578 11.32 -3.16 -9.23
C TRP A 578 10.96 -2.08 -10.27
N GLN A 579 9.67 -1.75 -10.40
CA GLN A 579 9.24 -0.67 -11.30
C GLN A 579 9.75 0.71 -10.83
N ASN A 580 9.78 0.97 -9.53
CA ASN A 580 10.30 2.24 -9.01
C ASN A 580 11.81 2.42 -9.29
N LEU A 581 12.62 1.35 -9.27
CA LEU A 581 14.02 1.41 -9.67
C LEU A 581 14.15 1.87 -11.14
N VAL A 582 13.36 1.26 -12.03
CA VAL A 582 13.29 1.62 -13.45
C VAL A 582 12.86 3.08 -13.65
N ASN A 583 11.87 3.53 -12.88
CA ASN A 583 11.31 4.87 -12.96
C ASN A 583 12.36 5.97 -12.75
N PHE A 584 13.36 5.71 -11.90
CA PHE A 584 14.45 6.64 -11.59
C PHE A 584 15.80 6.21 -12.19
N GLY A 585 15.79 5.34 -13.20
CA GLY A 585 16.98 4.99 -13.96
C GLY A 585 18.03 4.16 -13.20
N VAL A 586 17.63 3.49 -12.12
CA VAL A 586 18.45 2.43 -11.51
C VAL A 586 18.21 1.16 -12.31
N LEU A 587 19.28 0.43 -12.65
CA LEU A 587 19.21 -0.82 -13.41
C LEU A 587 18.93 -2.02 -12.46
N PRO A 588 17.73 -2.63 -12.46
CA PRO A 588 17.48 -3.85 -11.71
C PRO A 588 17.96 -5.08 -12.50
N LEU A 589 18.79 -5.90 -11.86
CA LEU A 589 19.37 -7.11 -12.43
C LEU A 589 19.06 -8.30 -11.53
N GLU A 590 18.80 -9.44 -12.15
CA GLU A 590 18.57 -10.71 -11.47
C GLU A 590 19.75 -11.64 -11.73
N PHE A 591 20.23 -12.34 -10.70
CA PHE A 591 21.19 -13.43 -10.91
C PHE A 591 20.57 -14.51 -11.81
N GLU A 592 21.37 -15.03 -12.75
CA GLU A 592 20.94 -16.22 -13.51
C GLU A 592 21.13 -17.49 -12.69
N ASP A 593 22.24 -17.59 -11.96
CA ASP A 593 22.45 -18.56 -10.90
C ASP A 593 22.31 -17.87 -9.52
N PRO A 594 21.24 -18.12 -8.75
CA PRO A 594 21.06 -17.56 -7.42
C PRO A 594 22.24 -17.80 -6.47
N ALA A 595 23.04 -18.87 -6.66
CA ALA A 595 24.20 -19.15 -5.81
C ALA A 595 25.33 -18.11 -5.96
N ASP A 596 25.34 -17.32 -7.05
CA ASP A 596 26.30 -16.23 -7.24
C ASP A 596 26.11 -15.11 -6.22
N TYR A 597 24.92 -14.97 -5.62
CA TYR A 597 24.67 -14.05 -4.52
C TYR A 597 25.67 -14.25 -3.36
N ASP A 598 25.97 -15.50 -3.00
CA ASP A 598 26.88 -15.82 -1.88
C ASP A 598 28.34 -15.46 -2.19
N ARG A 599 28.67 -15.42 -3.48
CA ARG A 599 30.03 -15.20 -4.00
C ARG A 599 30.41 -13.74 -4.15
N ILE A 600 29.49 -12.80 -3.92
CA ILE A 600 29.75 -11.36 -3.90
C ILE A 600 29.64 -10.86 -2.46
N GLY A 601 30.60 -10.04 -2.01
CA GLY A 601 30.60 -9.43 -0.67
C GLY A 601 30.38 -7.93 -0.69
N ARG A 602 30.16 -7.37 0.50
CA ARG A 602 30.26 -5.92 0.70
C ARG A 602 31.67 -5.46 0.35
N ASP A 603 31.77 -4.26 -0.23
CA ASP A 603 33.00 -3.58 -0.63
C ASP A 603 33.75 -4.22 -1.83
N ASP A 604 33.23 -5.32 -2.41
CA ASP A 604 33.68 -5.80 -3.72
C ASP A 604 33.44 -4.75 -4.81
N ARG A 605 34.31 -4.70 -5.82
CA ARG A 605 34.15 -3.80 -6.97
C ARG A 605 33.62 -4.57 -8.16
N LEU A 606 32.45 -4.14 -8.66
CA LEU A 606 31.81 -4.76 -9.81
C LEU A 606 31.93 -3.87 -11.03
N ARG A 607 32.20 -4.50 -12.18
CA ARG A 607 32.21 -3.86 -13.49
C ARG A 607 31.15 -4.46 -14.39
N LEU A 608 30.31 -3.59 -14.94
CA LEU A 608 29.40 -3.88 -16.05
C LEU A 608 29.79 -2.98 -17.23
N SER A 609 29.84 -3.52 -18.44
CA SER A 609 30.25 -2.79 -19.65
C SER A 609 29.32 -3.11 -20.81
N GLY A 610 29.25 -2.23 -21.81
CA GLY A 610 28.38 -2.40 -22.98
C GLY A 610 26.89 -2.27 -22.65
N LEU A 611 26.54 -1.50 -21.61
CA LEU A 611 25.17 -1.36 -21.12
C LEU A 611 24.23 -0.76 -22.17
N ARG A 612 24.73 0.16 -23.03
CA ARG A 612 23.89 0.74 -24.09
C ARG A 612 23.52 -0.30 -25.15
N GLY A 613 24.45 -1.18 -25.50
CA GLY A 613 24.20 -2.29 -26.41
C GLY A 613 23.26 -3.33 -25.82
N ALA A 614 23.49 -3.72 -24.56
CA ALA A 614 22.64 -4.70 -23.87
C ALA A 614 21.19 -4.21 -23.68
N LEU A 615 21.00 -2.91 -23.43
CA LEU A 615 19.69 -2.30 -23.27
C LEU A 615 19.11 -1.76 -24.60
N ALA A 616 19.76 -1.98 -25.74
CA ALA A 616 19.19 -1.67 -27.04
C ALA A 616 17.90 -2.49 -27.28
N PRO A 617 17.03 -2.07 -28.21
CA PRO A 617 15.78 -2.79 -28.52
C PRO A 617 16.00 -4.27 -28.89
N ASP A 618 17.10 -4.58 -29.56
CA ASP A 618 17.55 -5.91 -29.99
C ASP A 618 18.62 -6.52 -29.08
N GLY A 619 18.98 -5.82 -27.99
CA GLY A 619 20.02 -6.26 -27.05
C GLY A 619 19.57 -7.49 -26.24
N GLU A 620 20.47 -8.46 -26.12
CA GLU A 620 20.23 -9.64 -25.30
C GLU A 620 19.97 -9.25 -23.84
N PRO A 621 18.95 -9.84 -23.17
CA PRO A 621 18.60 -9.48 -21.79
C PRO A 621 19.59 -10.04 -20.75
N ARG A 622 20.83 -10.34 -21.14
CA ARG A 622 21.88 -10.96 -20.33
C ARG A 622 23.11 -10.08 -20.34
N LEU A 623 23.75 -9.96 -19.18
CA LEU A 623 24.92 -9.14 -18.94
C LEU A 623 25.95 -9.96 -18.17
N ARG A 624 27.23 -9.70 -18.43
CA ARG A 624 28.32 -10.20 -17.59
C ARG A 624 28.71 -9.14 -16.58
N VAL A 625 28.88 -9.57 -15.33
CA VAL A 625 29.39 -8.75 -14.24
C VAL A 625 30.75 -9.31 -13.86
N HIS A 626 31.80 -8.48 -13.97
CA HIS A 626 33.14 -8.84 -13.52
C HIS A 626 33.40 -8.24 -12.14
N ASN A 627 33.69 -9.09 -11.16
CA ASN A 627 34.15 -8.68 -9.84
C ASN A 627 35.66 -8.47 -9.88
N THR A 628 36.08 -7.22 -9.99
CA THR A 628 37.49 -6.85 -10.10
C THR A 628 38.27 -7.05 -8.80
N THR A 629 37.58 -7.20 -7.66
CA THR A 629 38.21 -7.52 -6.37
C THR A 629 38.59 -9.01 -6.28
N ARG A 630 37.76 -9.89 -6.84
CA ARG A 630 37.93 -11.36 -6.74
C ARG A 630 38.40 -12.04 -8.02
N ASP A 631 38.40 -11.29 -9.12
CA ASP A 631 38.63 -11.78 -10.48
C ASP A 631 37.67 -12.92 -10.87
N GLU A 632 36.38 -12.69 -10.59
CA GLU A 632 35.30 -13.63 -10.91
C GLU A 632 34.29 -12.99 -11.88
N GLU A 633 33.65 -13.80 -12.70
CA GLU A 633 32.53 -13.37 -13.56
C GLU A 633 31.22 -14.03 -13.13
N TYR A 634 30.13 -13.26 -13.23
CA TYR A 634 28.77 -13.71 -12.99
C TYR A 634 27.89 -13.36 -14.17
N THR A 635 26.88 -14.18 -14.44
CA THR A 635 25.86 -13.86 -15.44
C THR A 635 24.60 -13.37 -14.76
N VAL A 636 24.14 -12.20 -15.18
CA VAL A 636 22.91 -11.59 -14.69
C VAL A 636 21.99 -11.30 -15.86
N ARG A 637 20.70 -11.16 -15.58
CA ARG A 637 19.67 -10.88 -16.58
C ARG A 637 18.76 -9.73 -16.14
N HIS A 638 18.04 -9.16 -17.08
CA HIS A 638 16.96 -8.22 -16.78
C HIS A 638 15.69 -8.60 -17.53
N ARG A 639 14.54 -8.13 -17.04
CA ARG A 639 13.21 -8.40 -17.62
C ARG A 639 12.53 -7.13 -18.14
N LEU A 640 13.34 -6.14 -18.50
CA LEU A 640 12.87 -4.81 -18.92
C LEU A 640 12.22 -4.85 -20.30
N SER A 641 11.02 -4.29 -20.41
CA SER A 641 10.35 -4.03 -21.69
C SER A 641 11.10 -2.93 -22.48
N PRO A 642 10.89 -2.81 -23.81
CA PRO A 642 11.56 -1.79 -24.62
C PRO A 642 11.42 -0.36 -24.07
N ARG A 643 10.23 -0.01 -23.55
CA ARG A 643 9.97 1.28 -22.89
C ARG A 643 10.84 1.46 -21.65
N GLN A 644 10.91 0.44 -20.81
CA GLN A 644 11.67 0.48 -19.56
C GLN A 644 13.18 0.55 -19.83
N ARG A 645 13.68 -0.14 -20.87
CA ARG A 645 15.07 -0.01 -21.33
C ARG A 645 15.40 1.43 -21.70
N ALA A 646 14.55 2.07 -22.50
CA ALA A 646 14.71 3.47 -22.88
C ALA A 646 14.69 4.41 -21.66
N ALA A 647 13.76 4.19 -20.72
CA ALA A 647 13.70 4.96 -19.48
C ALA A 647 14.99 4.83 -18.64
N VAL A 648 15.48 3.60 -18.43
CA VAL A 648 16.72 3.38 -17.67
C VAL A 648 17.91 4.05 -18.35
N LEU A 649 18.04 3.91 -19.67
CA LEU A 649 19.12 4.54 -20.43
C LEU A 649 19.11 6.07 -20.34
N ALA A 650 17.92 6.68 -20.30
CA ALA A 650 17.77 8.13 -20.18
C ALA A 650 18.01 8.67 -18.76
N GLY A 651 18.18 7.80 -17.75
CA GLY A 651 18.30 8.20 -16.34
C GLY A 651 16.97 8.25 -15.60
N GLY A 652 15.88 7.77 -16.21
CA GLY A 652 14.55 7.68 -15.63
C GLY A 652 13.45 7.97 -16.64
N VAL A 653 12.20 7.76 -16.22
CA VAL A 653 11.02 7.97 -17.07
C VAL A 653 10.80 9.45 -17.40
N ILE A 654 10.97 10.36 -16.43
CA ILE A 654 10.78 11.81 -16.68
C ILE A 654 11.78 12.32 -17.74
N PRO A 655 13.10 12.09 -17.62
CA PRO A 655 14.05 12.43 -18.68
C PRO A 655 13.71 11.80 -20.04
N ALA A 656 13.26 10.53 -20.06
CA ALA A 656 12.89 9.85 -21.30
C ALA A 656 11.65 10.45 -22.00
N LEU A 657 10.81 11.18 -21.29
CA LEU A 657 9.61 11.84 -21.83
C LEU A 657 9.85 13.32 -22.19
N ALA A 658 10.97 13.90 -21.74
CA ALA A 658 11.35 15.27 -22.05
C ALA A 658 11.98 15.43 -23.45
N HIS A 659 12.28 14.31 -24.12
CA HIS A 659 12.86 14.20 -25.46
C HIS A 659 11.92 13.41 -26.37
#